data_AF-A0A812LKI9-F1
#
_entry.id   AF-A0A812LKI9-F1
#
_cell.length_a   1.000
_cell.length_b   1.000
_cell.length_c   1.000
_cell.angle_alpha   90.00
_cell.angle_beta   90.00
_cell.angle_gamma   90.00
#
_symmetry.space_group_name_H-M   'P 1'
#
loop_
_entity.id
_entity.type
_entity.pdbx_description
1 polymer ?
#
loop_
_entity_poly.entity_id
_entity_poly.type
_entity_poly.pdbx_seq_one_letter_code
_entity_poly.pdbx_strand_id
1 'polypeptide(L)'
;ASCCNQSVHQAPGSSKILAMLPTVMLRYFKLMLLCLLREGSVFGSRTEVVTELANETEIHADPQPALCAEKTALWHGECVDCKSRHLLCSTKGSVAADAQPEPGYAKLSAGDARAYRCLPPAKRCEPDLTKPNASSTGLGCAIGYTVPLCVACDVDYFASGTQCKHCAKASQSAAVRWAPALLAMLLVFAGAAYYCWRSRMDINADVNSLDVKPKQSAAGVLRQLIVLQAPLLLQLVQLWSLLGGLEPEVVGNKELTTATSWRGPWELAYVKTLLLSAQDLQGIVNIQCYGDGTFIRSMTAIISPMIPLFLLLCCAVVELFRPSIGVALSLKLLSLLFIGGASSCYRLTACQFVDGEDRNLDTQAFYTVFPHLKCYMGTEEDVKQKGMISTVFWLTAFAYNFLIPCFLLRVMARQHVALQDTRLFVACSASDRGNTQILRLQPLGILPPLEKDDGADRHLLAAAVAHMVVYMHGPVKVELVQDAVHVTPLEDAQPATLESHDLGTLLASRLVPKHKLDVQRARNIQQMLSERGVLETTSDPLLIGAKTLLSKYALGGKVWMEVAVKLASVNLAAVISGDFGFHLAVISTLCMSGVILVLSPYASPQLNILHSFCFLCLTLGAVGFLTQQVLLSRLALVAPFVLCLCQARQPDSLESLALRIYEEMAGKLAELRDGKPLQASVEILKC
;
A
#
# COMPACT_ATOMS: atom_id res chain seq x y z
N ALA A 1 -59.61 -0.66 14.25
CA ALA A 1 -59.11 -2.05 14.28
C ALA A 1 -59.32 -2.67 12.90
N SER A 2 -58.31 -3.38 12.36
CA SER A 2 -58.27 -4.00 11.01
C SER A 2 -57.93 -3.11 9.80
N CYS A 3 -56.81 -2.36 9.84
CA CYS A 3 -56.11 -1.91 8.61
C CYS A 3 -54.65 -1.45 8.84
N CYS A 4 -53.94 -2.02 9.83
CA CYS A 4 -52.49 -1.82 10.02
C CYS A 4 -51.77 -3.14 9.85
N ASN A 5 -51.70 -3.64 8.61
CA ASN A 5 -50.80 -4.72 8.25
C ASN A 5 -50.61 -4.73 6.72
N GLN A 6 -49.70 -3.90 6.19
CA GLN A 6 -48.95 -4.20 4.98
C GLN A 6 -47.91 -3.11 4.65
N SER A 7 -46.68 -3.58 4.41
CA SER A 7 -45.59 -2.91 3.69
C SER A 7 -44.90 -1.71 4.37
N VAL A 8 -43.93 -2.03 5.22
CA VAL A 8 -42.77 -1.16 5.48
C VAL A 8 -41.94 -1.09 4.20
N HIS A 9 -42.25 -0.14 3.31
CA HIS A 9 -41.31 0.26 2.26
C HIS A 9 -40.17 1.05 2.89
N GLN A 10 -39.02 0.39 3.03
CA GLN A 10 -37.72 1.04 3.20
C GLN A 10 -37.55 2.13 2.13
N ALA A 11 -37.16 3.33 2.55
CA ALA A 11 -36.73 4.39 1.64
C ALA A 11 -35.52 3.90 0.81
N PRO A 12 -35.57 3.88 -0.53
CA PRO A 12 -34.56 3.27 -1.40
C PRO A 12 -33.32 4.15 -1.66
N GLY A 13 -32.93 5.00 -0.72
CA GLY A 13 -31.91 6.05 -0.94
C GLY A 13 -30.46 5.58 -0.84
N SER A 14 -30.11 4.77 0.17
CA SER A 14 -28.71 4.36 0.42
C SER A 14 -28.34 3.02 -0.23
N SER A 15 -29.30 2.10 -0.35
CA SER A 15 -29.10 0.79 -0.99
C SER A 15 -28.85 0.89 -2.49
N LYS A 16 -29.52 1.81 -3.21
CA LYS A 16 -29.28 2.02 -4.65
C LYS A 16 -27.90 2.62 -4.95
N ILE A 17 -27.42 3.54 -4.10
CA ILE A 17 -26.06 4.10 -4.22
C ILE A 17 -25.02 3.03 -3.91
N LEU A 18 -25.23 2.20 -2.87
CA LEU A 18 -24.35 1.06 -2.58
C LEU A 18 -24.41 -0.04 -3.64
N ALA A 19 -25.54 -0.21 -4.36
CA ALA A 19 -25.66 -1.15 -5.47
C ALA A 19 -25.04 -0.61 -6.77
N MET A 20 -25.04 0.72 -6.96
CA MET A 20 -24.39 1.39 -8.09
C MET A 20 -22.87 1.54 -7.90
N LEU A 21 -22.37 1.63 -6.66
CA LEU A 21 -20.95 1.81 -6.40
C LEU A 21 -20.08 0.66 -6.95
N PRO A 22 -20.43 -0.63 -6.77
CA PRO A 22 -19.76 -1.73 -7.45
C PRO A 22 -19.86 -1.59 -8.95
N THR A 23 -20.96 -1.09 -9.51
CA THR A 23 -21.10 -0.90 -10.96
C THR A 23 -20.24 0.25 -11.49
N VAL A 24 -20.13 1.35 -10.74
CA VAL A 24 -19.26 2.50 -11.08
C VAL A 24 -17.80 2.13 -10.91
N MET A 25 -17.44 1.46 -9.81
CA MET A 25 -16.09 0.92 -9.60
C MET A 25 -15.76 -0.15 -10.62
N LEU A 26 -16.69 -1.03 -11.00
CA LEU A 26 -16.49 -2.04 -12.04
C LEU A 26 -16.43 -1.40 -13.43
N ARG A 27 -17.16 -0.31 -13.70
CA ARG A 27 -17.02 0.47 -14.94
C ARG A 27 -15.69 1.21 -14.99
N TYR A 28 -15.26 1.80 -13.88
CA TYR A 28 -13.95 2.43 -13.74
C TYR A 28 -12.83 1.40 -13.87
N PHE A 29 -12.98 0.24 -13.22
CA PHE A 29 -12.07 -0.89 -13.33
C PHE A 29 -12.08 -1.48 -14.73
N LYS A 30 -13.22 -1.55 -15.41
CA LYS A 30 -13.31 -1.94 -16.82
C LYS A 30 -12.64 -0.92 -17.73
N LEU A 31 -12.84 0.38 -17.52
CA LEU A 31 -12.17 1.44 -18.28
C LEU A 31 -10.66 1.41 -18.05
N MET A 32 -10.23 1.22 -16.81
CA MET A 32 -8.83 1.11 -16.40
C MET A 32 -8.18 -0.17 -16.93
N LEU A 33 -8.86 -1.31 -16.82
CA LEU A 33 -8.43 -2.57 -17.42
C LEU A 33 -8.37 -2.43 -18.95
N LEU A 34 -9.32 -1.72 -19.57
CA LEU A 34 -9.26 -1.40 -20.99
C LEU A 34 -8.10 -0.46 -21.31
N CYS A 35 -7.73 0.50 -20.46
CA CYS A 35 -6.53 1.33 -20.64
C CYS A 35 -5.25 0.51 -20.52
N LEU A 36 -5.13 -0.33 -19.48
CA LEU A 36 -3.99 -1.23 -19.27
C LEU A 36 -3.87 -2.27 -20.40
N LEU A 37 -4.99 -2.85 -20.84
CA LEU A 37 -5.03 -3.76 -21.98
C LEU A 37 -4.79 -3.03 -23.30
N ARG A 38 -5.23 -1.78 -23.44
CA ARG A 38 -4.97 -0.97 -24.64
C ARG A 38 -3.49 -0.63 -24.75
N GLU A 39 -2.85 -0.19 -23.67
CA GLU A 39 -1.39 0.00 -23.63
C GLU A 39 -0.67 -1.32 -23.91
N GLY A 40 -1.07 -2.43 -23.28
CA GLY A 40 -0.52 -3.75 -23.58
C GLY A 40 -0.74 -4.23 -25.03
N SER A 41 -1.84 -3.82 -25.68
CA SER A 41 -2.14 -4.16 -27.09
C SER A 41 -1.43 -3.25 -28.10
N VAL A 42 -1.10 -2.01 -27.73
CA VAL A 42 -0.24 -1.13 -28.54
C VAL A 42 1.19 -1.69 -28.60
N PHE A 43 1.61 -2.48 -27.61
CA PHE A 43 2.86 -3.24 -27.64
C PHE A 43 2.84 -4.50 -28.54
N GLY A 44 1.69 -4.90 -29.10
CA GLY A 44 1.54 -6.21 -29.77
C GLY A 44 1.30 -6.20 -31.28
N SER A 45 1.13 -5.06 -31.96
CA SER A 45 0.63 -5.07 -33.35
C SER A 45 0.99 -3.81 -34.15
N ARG A 46 2.28 -3.52 -34.29
CA ARG A 46 2.76 -2.69 -35.41
C ARG A 46 4.03 -3.29 -36.00
N THR A 47 3.96 -4.57 -36.38
CA THR A 47 4.84 -5.13 -37.39
C THR A 47 4.33 -4.68 -38.75
N GLU A 48 4.58 -3.41 -39.10
CA GLU A 48 4.78 -3.11 -40.51
C GLU A 48 6.08 -3.83 -40.87
N VAL A 49 5.92 -4.95 -41.57
CA VAL A 49 7.02 -5.68 -42.19
C VAL A 49 7.59 -4.74 -43.25
N VAL A 50 8.54 -3.89 -42.85
CA VAL A 50 9.47 -3.27 -43.77
C VAL A 50 10.34 -4.41 -44.29
N THR A 51 9.92 -4.98 -45.41
CA THR A 51 10.74 -5.86 -46.24
C THR A 51 11.80 -4.98 -46.87
N GLU A 52 12.85 -4.71 -46.12
CA GLU A 52 14.06 -4.10 -46.66
C GLU A 52 14.72 -5.17 -47.54
N LEU A 53 14.55 -5.00 -48.86
CA LEU A 53 15.23 -5.78 -49.88
C LEU A 53 16.75 -5.68 -49.62
N ALA A 54 17.33 -6.75 -49.07
CA ALA A 54 18.75 -7.01 -49.18
C ALA A 54 19.03 -7.38 -50.65
N ASN A 55 19.22 -6.36 -51.47
CA ASN A 55 19.76 -6.52 -52.82
C ASN A 55 21.28 -6.70 -52.64
N GLU A 56 21.77 -7.90 -52.94
CA GLU A 56 23.20 -8.21 -53.01
C GLU A 56 23.86 -7.27 -54.03
N THR A 57 24.57 -6.26 -53.55
CA THR A 57 25.49 -5.47 -54.37
C THR A 57 26.81 -6.22 -54.46
N GLU A 58 27.18 -6.57 -55.69
CA GLU A 58 28.51 -7.03 -56.10
C GLU A 58 29.61 -6.17 -55.48
N ILE A 59 30.58 -6.86 -54.88
CA ILE A 59 31.81 -6.28 -54.34
C ILE A 59 32.66 -5.81 -55.53
N HIS A 60 32.42 -4.59 -55.99
CA HIS A 60 33.40 -3.85 -56.77
C HIS A 60 34.48 -3.31 -55.83
N ALA A 61 35.75 -3.51 -56.21
CA ALA A 61 36.92 -3.05 -55.46
C ALA A 61 36.86 -1.52 -55.27
N ASP A 62 36.61 -1.10 -54.03
CA ASP A 62 36.39 0.30 -53.68
C ASP A 62 37.70 1.12 -53.78
N PRO A 63 37.63 2.35 -54.35
CA PRO A 63 38.69 3.34 -54.18
C PRO A 63 38.87 3.67 -52.70
N GLN A 64 40.12 3.95 -52.28
CA GLN A 64 40.42 4.32 -50.89
C GLN A 64 39.40 5.33 -50.35
N PRO A 65 38.71 5.05 -49.23
CA PRO A 65 37.70 5.95 -48.69
C PRO A 65 38.36 7.30 -48.41
N ALA A 66 37.79 8.35 -48.98
CA ALA A 66 38.25 9.71 -48.75
C ALA A 66 38.26 9.98 -47.23
N LEU A 67 39.42 10.35 -46.69
CA LEU A 67 39.60 10.64 -45.27
C LEU A 67 38.65 11.77 -44.85
N CYS A 68 37.74 11.47 -43.91
CA CYS A 68 36.86 12.48 -43.33
C CYS A 68 37.67 13.64 -42.72
N ALA A 69 37.15 14.86 -42.90
CA ALA A 69 37.76 16.08 -42.39
C ALA A 69 37.87 16.07 -40.84
N GLU A 70 38.70 16.95 -40.30
CA GLU A 70 38.82 17.13 -38.85
C GLU A 70 37.44 17.48 -38.24
N LYS A 71 37.11 16.91 -37.07
CA LYS A 71 35.79 16.99 -36.40
C LYS A 71 34.65 16.19 -37.05
N THR A 72 34.91 15.49 -38.15
CA THR A 72 33.96 14.54 -38.74
C THR A 72 34.49 13.11 -38.60
N ALA A 73 33.59 12.15 -38.52
CA ALA A 73 33.94 10.73 -38.42
C ALA A 73 33.22 9.91 -39.49
N LEU A 74 33.88 8.85 -39.96
CA LEU A 74 33.32 7.91 -40.92
C LEU A 74 32.29 7.02 -40.22
N TRP A 75 31.09 6.93 -40.79
CA TRP A 75 30.02 6.03 -40.37
C TRP A 75 29.25 5.53 -41.60
N HIS A 76 29.26 4.21 -41.83
CA HIS A 76 28.64 3.58 -43.02
C HIS A 76 28.97 4.27 -44.36
N GLY A 77 30.23 4.68 -44.54
CA GLY A 77 30.69 5.33 -45.78
C GLY A 77 30.44 6.84 -45.87
N GLU A 78 29.72 7.42 -44.91
CA GLU A 78 29.45 8.86 -44.85
C GLU A 78 30.25 9.54 -43.74
N CYS A 79 30.70 10.78 -43.97
CA CYS A 79 31.33 11.60 -42.94
C CYS A 79 30.26 12.35 -42.14
N VAL A 80 30.09 11.99 -40.87
CA VAL A 80 29.12 12.62 -39.95
C VAL A 80 29.82 13.62 -39.02
N ASP A 81 29.13 14.71 -38.66
CA ASP A 81 29.64 15.69 -37.69
C ASP A 81 29.62 15.10 -36.28
N CYS A 82 30.80 15.01 -35.66
CA CYS A 82 30.95 14.40 -34.35
C CYS A 82 30.28 15.21 -33.23
N LYS A 83 30.25 16.54 -33.36
CA LYS A 83 29.61 17.42 -32.37
C LYS A 83 28.11 17.16 -32.29
N SER A 84 27.45 17.00 -33.43
CA SER A 84 26.01 16.65 -33.49
C SER A 84 25.69 15.28 -32.84
N ARG A 85 26.69 14.42 -32.72
CA ARG A 85 26.61 13.06 -32.15
C ARG A 85 27.19 12.95 -30.75
N HIS A 86 27.67 14.06 -30.17
CA HIS A 86 28.34 14.14 -28.87
C HIS A 86 29.58 13.22 -28.78
N LEU A 87 30.40 13.24 -29.83
CA LEU A 87 31.64 12.46 -29.94
C LEU A 87 32.86 13.38 -30.07
N LEU A 88 33.97 12.93 -29.48
CA LEU A 88 35.29 13.56 -29.55
C LEU A 88 36.10 12.99 -30.72
N CYS A 89 36.15 13.73 -31.82
CA CYS A 89 36.91 13.36 -33.03
C CYS A 89 38.12 14.28 -33.21
N SER A 90 39.24 13.90 -32.60
CA SER A 90 40.47 14.69 -32.56
C SER A 90 41.35 14.52 -33.80
N THR A 91 41.19 13.41 -34.54
CA THR A 91 42.07 13.04 -35.66
C THR A 91 41.29 12.92 -36.97
N LYS A 92 41.93 13.30 -38.09
CA LYS A 92 41.37 13.08 -39.44
C LYS A 92 41.20 11.58 -39.69
N GLY A 93 40.10 11.20 -40.32
CA GLY A 93 39.76 9.79 -40.56
C GLY A 93 39.31 9.02 -39.32
N SER A 94 38.85 9.69 -38.26
CA SER A 94 38.22 9.03 -37.11
C SER A 94 37.01 8.19 -37.55
N VAL A 95 36.79 7.02 -36.95
CA VAL A 95 35.60 6.20 -37.16
C VAL A 95 34.62 6.48 -36.02
N ALA A 96 33.34 6.71 -36.33
CA ALA A 96 32.36 7.12 -35.31
C ALA A 96 32.15 6.05 -34.23
N ALA A 97 32.27 4.78 -34.62
CA ALA A 97 32.22 3.62 -33.73
C ALA A 97 33.28 3.67 -32.62
N ASP A 98 34.49 4.12 -32.95
CA ASP A 98 35.66 4.12 -32.06
C ASP A 98 35.87 5.46 -31.34
N ALA A 99 35.25 6.53 -31.85
CA ALA A 99 35.33 7.86 -31.24
C ALA A 99 34.77 7.86 -29.82
N GLN A 100 35.49 8.49 -28.89
CA GLN A 100 35.06 8.60 -27.49
C GLN A 100 33.89 9.59 -27.37
N PRO A 101 32.93 9.37 -26.46
CA PRO A 101 31.86 10.33 -26.23
C PRO A 101 32.36 11.58 -25.48
N GLU A 102 31.64 12.69 -25.63
CA GLU A 102 31.88 13.92 -24.88
C GLU A 102 31.60 13.73 -23.36
N PRO A 103 32.26 14.49 -22.47
CA PRO A 103 32.02 14.39 -21.02
C PRO A 103 30.55 14.58 -20.63
N GLY A 104 30.02 13.64 -19.85
CA GLY A 104 28.62 13.57 -19.46
C GLY A 104 27.70 12.86 -20.46
N TYR A 105 28.26 12.30 -21.53
CA TYR A 105 27.56 11.47 -22.50
C TYR A 105 28.16 10.06 -22.53
N ALA A 106 27.33 9.07 -22.87
CA ALA A 106 27.75 7.69 -23.07
C ALA A 106 27.07 7.10 -24.30
N LYS A 107 27.76 6.16 -24.96
CA LYS A 107 27.17 5.32 -25.98
C LYS A 107 26.24 4.29 -25.33
N LEU A 108 25.22 3.84 -26.04
CA LEU A 108 24.35 2.77 -25.54
C LEU A 108 24.97 1.40 -25.78
N SER A 109 25.62 1.22 -26.93
CA SER A 109 26.37 0.00 -27.28
C SER A 109 27.79 0.34 -27.71
N ALA A 110 28.71 -0.59 -27.49
CA ALA A 110 30.05 -0.48 -28.05
C ALA A 110 29.96 -0.42 -29.58
N GLY A 111 30.53 0.62 -30.18
CA GLY A 111 30.47 0.84 -31.63
C GLY A 111 29.31 1.74 -32.12
N ASP A 112 28.43 2.23 -31.25
CA ASP A 112 27.41 3.20 -31.66
C ASP A 112 28.06 4.51 -32.15
N ALA A 113 27.51 5.07 -33.23
CA ALA A 113 27.93 6.35 -33.80
C ALA A 113 27.32 7.58 -33.11
N ARG A 114 26.63 7.39 -31.99
CA ARG A 114 25.99 8.45 -31.22
C ARG A 114 26.15 8.20 -29.73
N ALA A 115 26.38 9.27 -28.98
CA ALA A 115 26.32 9.26 -27.53
C ALA A 115 25.10 10.03 -27.03
N TYR A 116 24.61 9.63 -25.87
CA TYR A 116 23.40 10.13 -25.22
C TYR A 116 23.73 10.67 -23.84
N ARG A 117 22.96 11.65 -23.38
CA ARG A 117 23.24 12.30 -22.09
C ARG A 117 22.98 11.29 -20.97
N CYS A 118 23.91 11.16 -20.06
CA CYS A 118 23.73 10.25 -18.94
C CYS A 118 22.75 10.77 -17.90
N LEU A 119 22.02 9.84 -17.29
CA LEU A 119 21.11 10.15 -16.18
C LEU A 119 21.91 10.69 -14.98
N PRO A 120 21.36 11.64 -14.20
CA PRO A 120 22.05 12.21 -13.05
C PRO A 120 22.55 11.14 -12.04
N PRO A 121 23.74 11.33 -11.44
CA PRO A 121 24.70 12.41 -11.67
C PRO A 121 25.53 12.25 -12.95
N ALA A 122 25.80 13.35 -13.65
CA ALA A 122 26.59 13.37 -14.89
C ALA A 122 28.02 12.77 -14.75
N LYS A 123 28.56 12.73 -13.53
CA LYS A 123 29.86 12.12 -13.20
C LYS A 123 29.96 10.65 -13.59
N ARG A 124 28.84 9.95 -13.81
CA ARG A 124 28.80 8.56 -14.29
C ARG A 124 29.43 8.39 -15.68
N CYS A 125 29.48 9.47 -16.46
CA CYS A 125 29.96 9.50 -17.84
C CYS A 125 31.08 10.50 -18.05
N GLU A 126 31.89 10.68 -17.01
CA GLU A 126 33.10 11.48 -17.05
C GLU A 126 34.30 10.51 -17.00
N PRO A 127 34.72 9.97 -18.16
CA PRO A 127 35.82 9.03 -18.21
C PRO A 127 37.11 9.71 -17.72
N ASP A 128 37.88 9.02 -16.89
CA ASP A 128 39.18 9.50 -16.41
C ASP A 128 40.21 9.43 -17.56
N LEU A 129 40.29 10.50 -18.35
CA LEU A 129 41.19 10.62 -19.51
C LEU A 129 42.68 10.45 -19.14
N THR A 130 43.04 10.55 -17.86
CA THR A 130 44.42 10.35 -17.41
C THR A 130 44.84 8.87 -17.39
N LYS A 131 43.88 7.95 -17.48
CA LYS A 131 44.13 6.52 -17.46
C LYS A 131 43.72 5.90 -18.81
N PRO A 132 44.69 5.59 -19.70
CA PRO A 132 44.40 5.11 -21.05
C PRO A 132 43.63 3.78 -21.12
N ASN A 133 43.50 3.05 -20.01
CA ASN A 133 42.75 1.78 -19.90
C ASN A 133 41.48 1.89 -19.02
N ALA A 134 41.04 3.10 -18.65
CA ALA A 134 39.96 3.26 -17.68
C ALA A 134 38.54 3.00 -18.23
N SER A 135 38.31 3.11 -19.55
CA SER A 135 37.01 2.81 -20.15
C SER A 135 37.03 1.42 -20.83
N SER A 136 37.01 0.35 -20.04
CA SER A 136 37.07 -1.04 -20.52
C SER A 136 35.98 -1.42 -21.52
N THR A 137 34.88 -0.65 -21.62
CA THR A 137 33.67 -1.02 -22.38
C THR A 137 33.43 -0.20 -23.65
N GLY A 138 34.24 0.82 -23.95
CA GLY A 138 34.01 1.72 -25.10
C GLY A 138 32.72 2.57 -25.00
N LEU A 139 31.95 2.45 -23.91
CA LEU A 139 30.70 3.19 -23.69
C LEU A 139 30.93 4.64 -23.26
N GLY A 140 32.12 4.98 -22.76
CA GLY A 140 32.40 6.30 -22.16
C GLY A 140 32.00 6.44 -20.70
N CYS A 141 31.80 5.32 -20.00
CA CYS A 141 31.50 5.33 -18.57
C CYS A 141 32.73 5.71 -17.72
N ALA A 142 32.47 6.35 -16.59
CA ALA A 142 33.45 6.52 -15.53
C ALA A 142 33.82 5.17 -14.91
N ILE A 143 34.98 5.12 -14.24
CA ILE A 143 35.49 3.90 -13.61
C ILE A 143 34.46 3.34 -12.62
N GLY A 144 34.16 2.06 -12.74
CA GLY A 144 33.21 1.35 -11.89
C GLY A 144 31.75 1.47 -12.34
N TYR A 145 31.48 2.10 -13.48
CA TYR A 145 30.16 2.12 -14.12
C TYR A 145 30.18 1.38 -15.45
N THR A 146 29.06 0.74 -15.78
CA THR A 146 28.87 -0.05 -17.00
C THR A 146 27.42 0.10 -17.51
N VAL A 147 27.06 -0.64 -18.56
CA VAL A 147 25.75 -0.69 -19.26
C VAL A 147 25.29 0.65 -19.88
N PRO A 148 24.24 0.66 -20.74
CA PRO A 148 23.78 1.88 -21.40
C PRO A 148 23.52 3.03 -20.41
N LEU A 149 23.95 4.24 -20.77
CA LEU A 149 23.90 5.44 -19.92
C LEU A 149 24.63 5.33 -18.57
N CYS A 150 25.50 4.33 -18.41
CA CYS A 150 26.33 4.13 -17.23
C CYS A 150 25.52 4.03 -15.92
N VAL A 151 24.33 3.42 -16.00
CA VAL A 151 23.36 3.38 -14.89
C VAL A 151 23.61 2.25 -13.88
N ALA A 152 24.52 1.31 -14.17
CA ALA A 152 24.88 0.24 -13.24
C ALA A 152 26.36 0.25 -12.88
N CYS A 153 26.67 -0.37 -11.74
CA CYS A 153 28.04 -0.59 -11.32
C CYS A 153 28.67 -1.75 -12.09
N ASP A 154 29.94 -1.59 -12.42
CA ASP A 154 30.76 -2.59 -13.08
C ASP A 154 31.13 -3.74 -12.13
N VAL A 155 31.74 -4.79 -12.67
CA VAL A 155 32.27 -5.91 -11.89
C VAL A 155 33.25 -5.39 -10.84
N ASP A 156 33.19 -5.95 -9.63
CA ASP A 156 33.93 -5.49 -8.43
C ASP A 156 33.51 -4.12 -7.88
N TYR A 157 32.39 -3.54 -8.33
CA TYR A 157 31.80 -2.34 -7.74
C TYR A 157 30.37 -2.61 -7.23
N PHE A 158 29.96 -1.88 -6.21
CA PHE A 158 28.60 -1.93 -5.67
C PHE A 158 27.98 -0.54 -5.59
N ALA A 159 26.66 -0.49 -5.71
CA ALA A 159 25.90 0.76 -5.61
C ALA A 159 25.81 1.23 -4.15
N SER A 160 26.31 2.43 -3.86
CA SER A 160 26.22 3.10 -2.56
C SER A 160 25.65 4.51 -2.76
N GLY A 161 24.34 4.65 -2.57
CA GLY A 161 23.62 5.89 -2.88
C GLY A 161 23.66 6.18 -4.38
N THR A 162 24.26 7.31 -4.78
CA THR A 162 24.37 7.71 -6.20
C THR A 162 25.69 7.27 -6.86
N GLN A 163 26.60 6.66 -6.10
CA GLN A 163 27.95 6.33 -6.54
C GLN A 163 28.24 4.83 -6.52
N CYS A 164 29.04 4.36 -7.48
CA CYS A 164 29.60 3.02 -7.46
C CYS A 164 30.91 3.03 -6.67
N LYS A 165 31.02 2.15 -5.66
CA LYS A 165 32.20 2.01 -4.81
C LYS A 165 32.86 0.66 -5.07
N HIS A 166 34.18 0.63 -5.08
CA HIS A 166 34.94 -0.60 -5.26
C HIS A 166 34.71 -1.55 -4.07
N CYS A 167 34.48 -2.82 -4.36
CA CYS A 167 34.37 -3.89 -3.38
C CYS A 167 35.74 -4.14 -2.74
N ALA A 168 35.85 -4.04 -1.42
CA ALA A 168 37.11 -4.32 -0.74
C ALA A 168 37.49 -5.80 -0.94
N LYS A 169 38.72 -6.09 -1.40
CA LYS A 169 39.20 -7.47 -1.67
C LYS A 169 39.10 -8.41 -0.44
N ALA A 170 39.14 -7.86 0.77
CA ALA A 170 38.93 -8.62 2.01
C ALA A 170 37.47 -9.06 2.25
N SER A 171 36.50 -8.48 1.55
CA SER A 171 35.07 -8.77 1.74
C SER A 171 34.59 -10.04 1.02
N GLN A 172 35.23 -10.42 -0.09
CA GLN A 172 34.86 -11.62 -0.87
C GLN A 172 35.11 -12.93 -0.10
N SER A 173 36.18 -13.02 0.71
CA SER A 173 36.47 -14.21 1.52
C SER A 173 35.71 -14.25 2.85
N ALA A 174 35.30 -13.09 3.37
CA ALA A 174 34.53 -13.01 4.60
C ALA A 174 33.08 -13.48 4.39
N ALA A 175 32.42 -13.13 3.29
CA ALA A 175 30.99 -13.39 3.15
C ALA A 175 30.61 -14.82 2.80
N VAL A 176 31.47 -15.60 2.15
CA VAL A 176 31.28 -17.06 2.08
C VAL A 176 31.28 -17.68 3.48
N ARG A 177 32.00 -17.08 4.45
CA ARG A 177 31.93 -17.46 5.87
C ARG A 177 30.69 -16.91 6.57
N TRP A 178 30.19 -15.73 6.19
CA TRP A 178 29.00 -15.13 6.80
C TRP A 178 27.68 -15.60 6.20
N ALA A 179 27.62 -16.15 4.99
CA ALA A 179 26.38 -16.69 4.41
C ALA A 179 25.75 -17.80 5.29
N PRO A 180 26.49 -18.83 5.77
CA PRO A 180 25.95 -19.76 6.74
C PRO A 180 25.66 -19.08 8.09
N ALA A 181 26.40 -18.04 8.47
CA ALA A 181 26.10 -17.27 9.68
C ALA A 181 24.83 -16.42 9.57
N LEU A 182 24.52 -15.87 8.39
CA LEU A 182 23.31 -15.11 8.08
C LEU A 182 22.11 -16.04 7.92
N LEU A 183 22.30 -17.20 7.29
CA LEU A 183 21.28 -18.25 7.24
C LEU A 183 21.01 -18.78 8.65
N ALA A 184 22.05 -19.05 9.43
CA ALA A 184 21.92 -19.42 10.84
C ALA A 184 21.27 -18.29 11.64
N MET A 185 21.63 -17.03 11.42
CA MET A 185 21.03 -15.87 12.08
C MET A 185 19.57 -15.70 11.67
N LEU A 186 19.20 -15.92 10.40
CA LEU A 186 17.82 -15.95 9.92
C LEU A 186 17.03 -17.10 10.53
N LEU A 187 17.64 -18.28 10.67
CA LEU A 187 17.04 -19.43 11.35
C LEU A 187 16.92 -19.20 12.86
N VAL A 188 17.89 -18.53 13.49
CA VAL A 188 17.84 -18.11 14.90
C VAL A 188 16.83 -16.99 15.08
N PHE A 189 16.72 -16.01 14.18
CA PHE A 189 15.70 -14.98 14.23
C PHE A 189 14.32 -15.55 13.94
N ALA A 190 14.19 -16.48 13.00
CA ALA A 190 12.94 -17.20 12.76
C ALA A 190 12.59 -18.07 13.97
N GLY A 191 13.57 -18.74 14.57
CA GLY A 191 13.42 -19.55 15.78
C GLY A 191 13.12 -18.73 17.03
N ALA A 192 13.75 -17.56 17.20
CA ALA A 192 13.53 -16.61 18.28
C ALA A 192 12.25 -15.82 18.08
N ALA A 193 11.90 -15.45 16.84
CA ALA A 193 10.60 -14.88 16.52
C ALA A 193 9.51 -15.93 16.76
N TYR A 194 9.73 -17.19 16.37
CA TYR A 194 8.85 -18.31 16.68
C TYR A 194 8.75 -18.56 18.20
N TYR A 195 9.86 -18.49 18.93
CA TYR A 195 9.90 -18.65 20.39
C TYR A 195 9.25 -17.47 21.13
N CYS A 196 9.56 -16.24 20.76
CA CYS A 196 8.92 -15.00 21.26
C CYS A 196 7.44 -14.97 20.88
N TRP A 197 7.08 -15.45 19.71
CA TRP A 197 5.69 -15.58 19.28
C TRP A 197 4.97 -16.68 20.04
N ARG A 198 5.62 -17.83 20.30
CA ARG A 198 5.09 -18.92 21.12
C ARG A 198 4.92 -18.49 22.57
N SER A 199 5.94 -17.87 23.17
CA SER A 199 5.86 -17.33 24.52
C SER A 199 4.88 -16.17 24.64
N ARG A 200 4.73 -15.31 23.63
CA ARG A 200 3.64 -14.32 23.60
C ARG A 200 2.26 -14.93 23.39
N MET A 201 2.15 -16.08 22.73
CA MET A 201 0.89 -16.82 22.61
C MET A 201 0.53 -17.48 23.94
N ASP A 202 1.50 -18.05 24.65
CA ASP A 202 1.31 -18.56 26.01
C ASP A 202 0.94 -17.41 26.96
N ILE A 203 1.57 -16.23 26.82
CA ILE A 203 1.19 -15.02 27.57
C ILE A 203 -0.18 -14.48 27.15
N ASN A 204 -0.57 -14.51 25.87
CA ASN A 204 -1.90 -14.05 25.46
C ASN A 204 -3.02 -15.03 25.85
N ALA A 205 -2.70 -16.32 25.99
CA ALA A 205 -3.59 -17.31 26.60
C ALA A 205 -3.80 -17.01 28.09
N ASP A 206 -2.76 -16.57 28.80
CA ASP A 206 -2.84 -16.13 30.21
C ASP A 206 -3.35 -14.68 30.39
N VAL A 207 -3.21 -13.79 29.42
CA VAL A 207 -3.75 -12.41 29.48
C VAL A 207 -5.26 -12.40 29.23
N ASN A 208 -5.81 -13.43 28.58
CA ASN A 208 -7.25 -13.65 28.56
C ASN A 208 -7.78 -14.25 29.89
N SER A 209 -6.91 -14.71 30.80
CA SER A 209 -7.30 -15.26 32.11
C SER A 209 -6.90 -14.39 33.31
N LEU A 210 -5.99 -13.42 33.13
CA LEU A 210 -5.62 -12.42 34.14
C LEU A 210 -6.40 -11.12 33.95
N ASP A 211 -7.62 -11.13 34.51
CA ASP A 211 -8.58 -10.05 34.65
C ASP A 211 -8.12 -8.92 35.61
N VAL A 212 -6.82 -8.60 35.60
CA VAL A 212 -6.26 -7.54 36.44
C VAL A 212 -6.15 -6.27 35.60
N LYS A 213 -7.23 -5.49 35.60
CA LYS A 213 -7.33 -4.12 35.07
C LYS A 213 -6.06 -3.31 35.39
N PRO A 214 -5.11 -3.10 34.46
CA PRO A 214 -4.20 -1.98 34.64
C PRO A 214 -5.05 -0.73 34.44
N LYS A 215 -5.04 0.20 35.41
CA LYS A 215 -5.53 1.57 35.20
C LYS A 215 -5.00 2.03 33.83
N GLN A 216 -5.89 2.23 32.86
CA GLN A 216 -5.53 2.66 31.52
C GLN A 216 -4.87 4.04 31.65
N SER A 217 -3.54 4.06 31.70
CA SER A 217 -2.79 5.30 31.67
C SER A 217 -3.01 5.96 30.30
N ALA A 218 -2.96 7.29 30.25
CA ALA A 218 -3.04 8.04 28.99
C ALA A 218 -2.03 7.51 27.93
N ALA A 219 -0.88 7.01 28.39
CA ALA A 219 0.12 6.35 27.55
C ALA A 219 -0.38 5.04 26.90
N GLY A 220 -1.24 4.27 27.56
CA GLY A 220 -1.86 3.07 27.02
C GLY A 220 -2.82 3.38 25.86
N VAL A 221 -3.66 4.40 26.02
CA VAL A 221 -4.60 4.87 24.97
C VAL A 221 -3.81 5.41 23.77
N LEU A 222 -2.79 6.24 24.03
CA LEU A 222 -1.89 6.75 23.00
C LEU A 222 -1.22 5.61 22.21
N ARG A 223 -0.72 4.58 22.91
CA ARG A 223 -0.09 3.42 22.29
C ARG A 223 -1.07 2.66 21.39
N GLN A 224 -2.32 2.46 21.83
CA GLN A 224 -3.33 1.80 21.02
C GLN A 224 -3.64 2.61 19.76
N LEU A 225 -3.80 3.93 19.88
CA LEU A 225 -4.06 4.80 18.74
C LEU A 225 -2.92 4.75 17.71
N ILE A 226 -1.67 4.82 18.18
CA ILE A 226 -0.48 4.70 17.32
C ILE A 226 -0.47 3.36 16.60
N VAL A 227 -0.77 2.25 17.29
CA VAL A 227 -0.81 0.91 16.67
C VAL A 227 -1.89 0.80 15.60
N LEU A 228 -3.05 1.45 15.80
CA LEU A 228 -4.14 1.48 14.81
C LEU A 228 -3.81 2.35 13.59
N GLN A 229 -3.10 3.46 13.78
CA GLN A 229 -2.78 4.42 12.72
C GLN A 229 -1.48 4.11 11.97
N ALA A 230 -0.52 3.43 12.61
CA ALA A 230 0.80 3.14 12.04
C ALA A 230 0.75 2.41 10.68
N PRO A 231 -0.11 1.41 10.45
CA PRO A 231 -0.20 0.77 9.14
C PRO A 231 -0.64 1.74 8.02
N LEU A 232 -1.55 2.67 8.32
CA LEU A 232 -2.00 3.68 7.34
C LEU A 232 -0.90 4.69 7.03
N LEU A 233 -0.17 5.15 8.05
CA LEU A 233 0.96 6.06 7.88
C LEU A 233 2.11 5.39 7.12
N LEU A 234 2.38 4.11 7.39
CA LEU A 234 3.36 3.34 6.63
C LEU A 234 2.94 3.21 5.16
N GLN A 235 1.68 2.87 4.89
CA GLN A 235 1.16 2.81 3.52
C GLN A 235 1.26 4.16 2.81
N LEU A 236 0.97 5.27 3.49
CA LEU A 236 1.19 6.62 2.97
C LEU A 236 2.65 6.82 2.56
N VAL A 237 3.61 6.50 3.43
CA VAL A 237 5.04 6.68 3.14
C VAL A 237 5.47 5.81 1.94
N GLN A 238 4.94 4.59 1.84
CA GLN A 238 5.20 3.70 0.71
C GLN A 238 4.59 4.21 -0.60
N LEU A 239 3.37 4.74 -0.59
CA LEU A 239 2.76 5.34 -1.78
C LEU A 239 3.44 6.66 -2.15
N TRP A 240 3.89 7.44 -1.17
CA TRP A 240 4.63 8.68 -1.42
C TRP A 240 5.99 8.40 -2.05
N SER A 241 6.70 7.35 -1.61
CA SER A 241 7.96 6.94 -2.24
C SER A 241 7.77 6.51 -3.69
N LEU A 242 6.65 5.85 -4.01
CA LEU A 242 6.25 5.55 -5.38
C LEU A 242 6.06 6.82 -6.21
N LEU A 243 5.32 7.80 -5.68
CA LEU A 243 5.06 9.07 -6.37
C LEU A 243 6.33 9.87 -6.67
N GLY A 244 7.42 9.63 -5.93
CA GLY A 244 8.73 10.21 -6.27
C GLY A 244 9.28 9.74 -7.63
N GLY A 245 8.71 8.69 -8.23
CA GLY A 245 8.97 8.32 -9.63
C GLY A 245 8.32 9.26 -10.66
N LEU A 246 7.41 10.16 -10.24
CA LEU A 246 6.81 11.19 -11.09
C LEU A 246 7.64 12.47 -11.16
N GLU A 247 8.71 12.59 -10.36
CA GLU A 247 9.60 13.75 -10.43
C GLU A 247 10.18 13.78 -11.86
N PRO A 248 9.83 14.79 -12.68
CA PRO A 248 10.40 14.89 -14.01
C PRO A 248 11.91 15.03 -13.81
N GLU A 249 12.70 14.18 -14.47
CA GLU A 249 14.14 14.38 -14.49
C GLU A 249 14.36 15.82 -14.98
N VAL A 250 14.97 16.64 -14.13
CA VAL A 250 15.11 18.08 -14.37
C VAL A 250 15.99 18.27 -15.61
N VAL A 251 15.37 18.41 -16.77
CA VAL A 251 16.06 18.69 -18.01
C VAL A 251 16.42 20.16 -18.08
N GLY A 252 17.70 20.42 -17.88
CA GLY A 252 18.52 20.90 -18.99
C GLY A 252 18.14 22.24 -19.61
N ASN A 253 17.49 23.17 -18.91
CA ASN A 253 17.51 24.57 -19.34
C ASN A 253 18.70 25.30 -18.69
N LYS A 254 19.80 25.25 -19.44
CA LYS A 254 20.91 26.21 -19.60
C LYS A 254 21.28 27.09 -18.39
N GLU A 255 22.52 26.92 -17.96
CA GLU A 255 23.38 27.99 -17.38
C GLU A 255 23.00 28.59 -16.02
N LEU A 256 22.20 27.93 -15.17
CA LEU A 256 22.26 28.22 -13.73
C LEU A 256 23.39 27.43 -13.06
N THR A 257 24.60 27.66 -13.56
CA THR A 257 25.86 27.30 -12.90
C THR A 257 25.93 28.05 -11.57
N THR A 258 25.75 27.33 -10.47
CA THR A 258 26.72 27.18 -9.35
C THR A 258 26.01 26.92 -8.00
N ALA A 259 26.44 25.84 -7.35
CA ALA A 259 26.33 25.56 -5.92
C ALA A 259 25.00 25.12 -5.27
N THR A 260 23.83 25.09 -5.95
CA THR A 260 22.58 24.60 -5.30
C THR A 260 21.95 23.35 -5.91
N SER A 261 22.52 22.77 -6.97
CA SER A 261 21.97 21.60 -7.69
C SER A 261 22.10 20.24 -6.96
N TRP A 262 22.48 20.24 -5.69
CA TRP A 262 22.45 19.06 -4.81
C TRP A 262 21.09 18.86 -4.10
N ARG A 263 20.05 19.64 -4.47
CA ARG A 263 18.71 19.57 -3.86
C ARG A 263 17.76 18.57 -4.53
N GLY A 264 18.26 17.43 -5.02
CA GLY A 264 17.38 16.27 -5.07
C GLY A 264 16.95 15.95 -3.63
N PRO A 265 15.69 15.56 -3.36
CA PRO A 265 15.27 15.20 -2.02
C PRO A 265 16.09 13.99 -1.56
N TRP A 266 17.14 14.22 -0.76
CA TRP A 266 17.95 13.15 -0.17
C TRP A 266 17.08 12.14 0.59
N GLU A 267 15.96 12.63 1.13
CA GLU A 267 14.88 11.86 1.74
C GLU A 267 14.32 10.76 0.82
N LEU A 268 14.26 10.98 -0.49
CA LEU A 268 13.71 9.99 -1.42
C LEU A 268 14.51 8.70 -1.40
N ALA A 269 15.85 8.77 -1.23
CA ALA A 269 16.67 7.58 -1.07
C ALA A 269 16.31 6.79 0.20
N TYR A 270 16.06 7.48 1.32
CA TYR A 270 15.65 6.86 2.59
C TYR A 270 14.19 6.39 2.57
N VAL A 271 13.31 7.09 1.87
CA VAL A 271 11.89 6.76 1.80
C VAL A 271 11.66 5.62 0.79
N LYS A 272 12.51 5.49 -0.23
CA LYS A 272 12.55 4.31 -1.11
C LYS A 272 12.87 3.03 -0.33
N THR A 273 13.78 3.06 0.65
CA THR A 273 14.03 1.85 1.47
C THR A 273 12.80 1.44 2.31
N LEU A 274 11.91 2.37 2.65
CA LEU A 274 10.63 2.08 3.34
C LEU A 274 9.58 1.43 2.43
N LEU A 275 9.80 1.41 1.11
CA LEU A 275 9.04 0.57 0.18
C LEU A 275 9.24 -0.92 0.48
N LEU A 276 10.30 -1.28 1.24
CA LEU A 276 10.67 -2.64 1.62
C LEU A 276 10.86 -3.55 0.40
N SER A 277 11.31 -2.97 -0.73
CA SER A 277 11.68 -3.76 -1.90
C SER A 277 13.04 -4.42 -1.69
N ALA A 278 13.23 -5.64 -2.21
CA ALA A 278 14.50 -6.34 -2.06
C ALA A 278 15.65 -5.63 -2.78
N GLN A 279 15.34 -4.88 -3.84
CA GLN A 279 16.31 -4.06 -4.57
C GLN A 279 16.91 -2.98 -3.66
N ASP A 280 16.09 -2.35 -2.81
CA ASP A 280 16.57 -1.31 -1.89
C ASP A 280 17.40 -1.91 -0.73
N LEU A 281 17.04 -3.12 -0.28
CA LEU A 281 17.81 -3.89 0.71
C LEU A 281 19.18 -4.35 0.17
N GLN A 282 19.29 -4.60 -1.13
CA GLN A 282 20.54 -5.05 -1.76
C GLN A 282 21.69 -4.05 -1.55
N GLY A 283 21.39 -2.75 -1.63
CA GLY A 283 22.37 -1.69 -1.44
C GLY A 283 22.87 -1.56 0.01
N ILE A 284 22.13 -2.10 0.99
CA ILE A 284 22.53 -2.08 2.41
C ILE A 284 23.46 -3.25 2.72
N VAL A 285 23.20 -4.42 2.13
CA VAL A 285 23.92 -5.67 2.43
C VAL A 285 25.12 -5.88 1.49
N ASN A 286 25.35 -4.98 0.54
CA ASN A 286 26.46 -5.05 -0.45
C ASN A 286 26.54 -6.39 -1.18
N ILE A 287 25.38 -7.01 -1.45
CA ILE A 287 25.32 -8.37 -2.02
C ILE A 287 26.04 -8.43 -3.37
N GLN A 288 26.07 -7.31 -4.11
CA GLN A 288 26.77 -7.15 -5.39
C GLN A 288 28.28 -7.46 -5.32
N CYS A 289 28.92 -7.33 -4.16
CA CYS A 289 30.34 -7.66 -4.02
C CYS A 289 30.66 -9.16 -3.97
N TYR A 290 29.64 -10.02 -3.90
CA TYR A 290 29.82 -11.47 -3.70
C TYR A 290 29.70 -12.32 -4.96
N GLY A 291 29.37 -11.71 -6.09
CA GLY A 291 29.27 -12.40 -7.38
C GLY A 291 29.21 -11.39 -8.50
N ASP A 292 28.89 -11.85 -9.71
CA ASP A 292 28.66 -10.95 -10.83
C ASP A 292 27.50 -9.99 -10.47
N GLY A 293 27.82 -8.70 -10.36
CA GLY A 293 26.86 -7.66 -9.99
C GLY A 293 25.65 -7.63 -10.92
N THR A 294 25.84 -7.97 -12.20
CA THR A 294 24.76 -8.09 -13.19
C THR A 294 23.83 -9.23 -12.83
N PHE A 295 24.38 -10.43 -12.59
CA PHE A 295 23.61 -11.60 -12.19
C PHE A 295 22.82 -11.36 -10.89
N ILE A 296 23.47 -10.83 -9.85
CA ILE A 296 22.83 -10.62 -8.53
C ILE A 296 21.71 -9.59 -8.65
N ARG A 297 21.92 -8.50 -9.38
CA ARG A 297 20.87 -7.50 -9.65
C ARG A 297 19.70 -8.14 -10.39
N SER A 298 19.96 -8.92 -11.44
CA SER A 298 18.92 -9.59 -12.21
C SER A 298 18.11 -10.56 -11.34
N MET A 299 18.78 -11.37 -10.53
CA MET A 299 18.13 -12.31 -9.61
C MET A 299 17.32 -11.58 -8.53
N THR A 300 17.87 -10.52 -7.94
CA THR A 300 17.18 -9.74 -6.90
C THR A 300 15.95 -9.04 -7.48
N ALA A 301 16.05 -8.53 -8.71
CA ALA A 301 14.92 -7.96 -9.43
C ALA A 301 13.78 -8.96 -9.64
N ILE A 302 14.09 -10.17 -10.10
CA ILE A 302 13.13 -11.25 -10.32
C ILE A 302 12.51 -11.73 -9.00
N ILE A 303 13.32 -11.88 -7.95
CA ILE A 303 12.88 -12.39 -6.65
C ILE A 303 12.05 -11.35 -5.88
N SER A 304 12.37 -10.04 -5.98
CA SER A 304 11.70 -8.97 -5.22
C SER A 304 10.17 -9.04 -5.24
N PRO A 305 9.49 -9.11 -6.39
CA PRO A 305 8.02 -9.21 -6.43
C PRO A 305 7.48 -10.56 -5.93
N MET A 306 8.31 -11.61 -5.89
CA MET A 306 7.92 -12.94 -5.42
C MET A 306 8.01 -13.09 -3.90
N ILE A 307 8.83 -12.29 -3.21
CA ILE A 307 9.03 -12.41 -1.75
C ILE A 307 7.70 -12.33 -0.97
N PRO A 308 6.82 -11.34 -1.18
CA PRO A 308 5.57 -11.30 -0.44
C PRO A 308 4.68 -12.50 -0.74
N LEU A 309 4.67 -13.01 -1.98
CA LEU A 309 3.90 -14.19 -2.37
C LEU A 309 4.43 -15.47 -1.71
N PHE A 310 5.75 -15.63 -1.64
CA PHE A 310 6.39 -16.74 -0.93
C PHE A 310 6.07 -16.69 0.56
N LEU A 311 6.15 -15.51 1.18
CA LEU A 311 5.80 -15.35 2.59
C LEU A 311 4.30 -15.61 2.85
N LEU A 312 3.41 -15.29 1.90
CA LEU A 312 2.00 -15.69 1.97
C LEU A 312 1.82 -17.20 1.85
N LEU A 313 2.60 -17.87 0.99
CA LEU A 313 2.62 -19.32 0.91
C LEU A 313 3.10 -19.93 2.24
N CYS A 314 4.14 -19.39 2.86
CA CYS A 314 4.56 -19.79 4.20
C CYS A 314 3.45 -19.57 5.25
N CYS A 315 2.73 -18.45 5.19
CA CYS A 315 1.57 -18.22 6.07
C CYS A 315 0.46 -19.25 5.83
N ALA A 316 0.22 -19.65 4.57
CA ALA A 316 -0.74 -20.70 4.23
C ALA A 316 -0.29 -22.07 4.79
N VAL A 317 1.01 -22.38 4.73
CA VAL A 317 1.55 -23.59 5.38
C VAL A 317 1.36 -23.53 6.90
N VAL A 318 1.61 -22.38 7.54
CA VAL A 318 1.33 -22.20 8.98
C VAL A 318 -0.16 -22.39 9.28
N GLU A 319 -1.06 -21.91 8.42
CA GLU A 319 -2.51 -22.09 8.55
C GLU A 319 -2.91 -23.57 8.54
N LEU A 320 -2.24 -24.42 7.74
CA LEU A 320 -2.48 -25.87 7.71
C LEU A 320 -2.16 -26.54 9.06
N PHE A 321 -1.14 -26.05 9.78
CA PHE A 321 -0.73 -26.60 11.07
C PHE A 321 -1.40 -25.93 12.28
N ARG A 322 -1.71 -24.64 12.16
CA ARG A 322 -2.32 -23.80 13.20
C ARG A 322 -3.35 -22.88 12.55
N PRO A 323 -4.62 -23.32 12.48
CA PRO A 323 -5.70 -22.52 11.94
C PRO A 323 -5.79 -21.16 12.65
N SER A 324 -6.29 -20.14 11.96
CA SER A 324 -6.38 -18.72 12.35
C SER A 324 -5.07 -17.93 12.37
N ILE A 325 -3.97 -18.56 12.78
CA ILE A 325 -2.69 -17.87 12.92
C ILE A 325 -2.11 -17.49 11.55
N GLY A 326 -2.14 -18.41 10.59
CA GLY A 326 -1.61 -18.16 9.26
C GLY A 326 -2.37 -17.04 8.56
N VAL A 327 -3.69 -17.01 8.72
CA VAL A 327 -4.54 -15.90 8.25
C VAL A 327 -4.13 -14.58 8.92
N ALA A 328 -4.01 -14.53 10.25
CA ALA A 328 -3.62 -13.31 10.96
C ALA A 328 -2.23 -12.78 10.52
N LEU A 329 -1.27 -13.68 10.31
CA LEU A 329 0.06 -13.34 9.82
C LEU A 329 0.02 -12.84 8.37
N SER A 330 -0.72 -13.53 7.49
CA SER A 330 -0.86 -13.13 6.09
C SER A 330 -1.45 -11.73 5.93
N LEU A 331 -2.46 -11.37 6.72
CA LEU A 331 -3.09 -10.04 6.67
C LEU A 331 -2.15 -8.93 7.17
N LYS A 332 -1.35 -9.21 8.20
CA LYS A 332 -0.30 -8.28 8.67
C LYS A 332 0.77 -8.10 7.60
N LEU A 333 1.23 -9.20 7.01
CA LEU A 333 2.23 -9.19 5.95
C LEU A 333 1.74 -8.43 4.71
N LEU A 334 0.49 -8.66 4.29
CA LEU A 334 -0.18 -7.92 3.22
C LEU A 334 -0.35 -6.43 3.52
N SER A 335 -0.33 -6.03 4.78
CA SER A 335 -0.38 -4.61 5.14
C SER A 335 0.98 -3.95 5.03
N LEU A 336 2.08 -4.72 5.17
CA LEU A 336 3.46 -4.22 5.18
C LEU A 336 4.15 -4.31 3.80
N LEU A 337 4.01 -5.42 3.09
CA LEU A 337 4.84 -5.73 1.92
C LEU A 337 4.10 -5.61 0.58
N PHE A 338 2.79 -5.41 0.60
CA PHE A 338 1.97 -5.45 -0.61
C PHE A 338 2.33 -4.35 -1.62
N ILE A 339 2.55 -3.12 -1.15
CA ILE A 339 2.88 -1.98 -2.03
C ILE A 339 4.27 -2.18 -2.66
N GLY A 340 5.27 -2.59 -1.88
CA GLY A 340 6.61 -2.86 -2.39
C GLY A 340 6.69 -4.04 -3.35
N GLY A 341 5.91 -5.10 -3.08
CA GLY A 341 5.76 -6.24 -3.98
C GLY A 341 5.13 -5.86 -5.31
N ALA A 342 4.02 -5.12 -5.27
CA ALA A 342 3.33 -4.62 -6.47
C ALA A 342 4.21 -3.65 -7.27
N SER A 343 4.89 -2.72 -6.61
CA SER A 343 5.85 -1.82 -7.26
C SER A 343 6.98 -2.58 -7.94
N SER A 344 7.59 -3.56 -7.24
CA SER A 344 8.65 -4.39 -7.80
C SER A 344 8.19 -5.14 -9.04
N CYS A 345 6.93 -5.59 -9.06
CA CYS A 345 6.32 -6.25 -10.21
C CYS A 345 6.30 -5.34 -11.43
N TYR A 346 5.73 -4.13 -11.33
CA TYR A 346 5.66 -3.20 -12.47
C TYR A 346 7.02 -2.66 -12.92
N ARG A 347 7.98 -2.54 -12.00
CA ARG A 347 9.36 -2.16 -12.37
C ARG A 347 10.07 -3.20 -13.25
N LEU A 348 9.65 -4.47 -13.24
CA LEU A 348 10.23 -5.48 -14.14
C LEU A 348 10.02 -5.16 -15.63
N THR A 349 8.92 -4.49 -15.95
CA THR A 349 8.55 -4.16 -17.33
C THR A 349 8.76 -2.69 -17.68
N ALA A 350 9.21 -1.86 -16.73
CA ALA A 350 9.45 -0.44 -16.94
C ALA A 350 10.66 -0.21 -17.85
N CYS A 351 10.43 0.53 -18.92
CA CYS A 351 11.41 0.89 -19.94
C CYS A 351 11.91 2.32 -19.75
N GLN A 352 13.20 2.53 -19.99
CA GLN A 352 13.79 3.86 -20.13
C GLN A 352 13.69 4.26 -21.60
N PHE A 353 12.83 5.24 -21.90
CA PHE A 353 12.64 5.75 -23.26
C PHE A 353 13.42 7.04 -23.54
N VAL A 354 13.90 7.74 -22.51
CA VAL A 354 14.58 9.02 -22.66
C VAL A 354 15.98 9.01 -22.06
N ASP A 355 16.88 9.83 -22.58
CA ASP A 355 18.19 10.10 -21.98
C ASP A 355 18.13 11.25 -20.95
N GLY A 356 19.28 11.63 -20.38
CA GLY A 356 19.35 12.73 -19.41
C GLY A 356 19.08 14.13 -19.98
N GLU A 357 18.76 14.24 -21.27
CA GLU A 357 18.34 15.46 -21.98
C GLU A 357 16.90 15.35 -22.53
N ASP A 358 16.10 14.40 -22.03
CA ASP A 358 14.74 14.08 -22.53
C ASP A 358 14.72 13.69 -24.02
N ARG A 359 15.85 13.27 -24.59
CA ARG A 359 15.87 12.80 -25.98
C ARG A 359 15.39 11.37 -26.02
N ASN A 360 14.46 11.09 -26.94
CA ASN A 360 13.97 9.74 -27.15
C ASN A 360 15.12 8.82 -27.57
N LEU A 361 15.19 7.65 -26.94
CA LEU A 361 16.09 6.56 -27.27
C LEU A 361 15.52 5.68 -28.41
N ASP A 362 14.28 5.91 -28.82
CA ASP A 362 13.58 5.20 -29.89
C ASP A 362 13.71 3.66 -29.72
N THR A 363 14.25 2.96 -30.72
CA THR A 363 14.45 1.50 -30.71
C THR A 363 15.56 1.05 -29.75
N GLN A 364 16.34 1.99 -29.21
CA GLN A 364 17.44 1.74 -28.28
C GLN A 364 17.01 1.87 -26.80
N ALA A 365 15.72 2.08 -26.54
CA ALA A 365 15.15 2.01 -25.19
C ALA A 365 15.50 0.66 -24.52
N PHE A 366 15.70 0.67 -23.20
CA PHE A 366 16.13 -0.50 -22.43
C PHE A 366 15.37 -0.63 -21.11
N TYR A 367 15.33 -1.82 -20.53
CA TYR A 367 14.64 -2.03 -19.26
C TYR A 367 15.38 -1.33 -18.11
N THR A 368 14.66 -0.54 -17.31
CA THR A 368 15.26 0.23 -16.19
C THR A 368 15.98 -0.67 -15.18
N VAL A 369 15.41 -1.83 -14.89
CA VAL A 369 15.96 -2.82 -13.94
C VAL A 369 16.99 -3.75 -14.61
N PHE A 370 16.85 -3.99 -15.91
CA PHE A 370 17.72 -4.84 -16.71
C PHE A 370 18.29 -4.05 -17.90
N PRO A 371 19.18 -3.06 -17.67
CA PRO A 371 19.61 -2.13 -18.71
C PRO A 371 20.42 -2.75 -19.85
N HIS A 372 20.86 -4.01 -19.72
CA HIS A 372 21.46 -4.76 -20.82
C HIS A 372 20.42 -5.27 -21.83
N LEU A 373 19.15 -5.35 -21.44
CA LEU A 373 18.05 -5.78 -22.30
C LEU A 373 17.38 -4.56 -22.93
N LYS A 374 17.33 -4.54 -24.27
CA LYS A 374 16.54 -3.56 -25.03
C LYS A 374 15.05 -3.79 -24.81
N CYS A 375 14.21 -2.77 -24.86
CA CYS A 375 12.75 -2.92 -24.76
C CYS A 375 12.18 -3.51 -26.06
N TYR A 376 12.60 -2.96 -27.20
CA TYR A 376 12.21 -3.43 -28.53
C TYR A 376 13.10 -4.58 -29.02
N MET A 377 12.76 -5.17 -30.18
CA MET A 377 13.41 -6.33 -30.82
C MET A 377 14.89 -6.48 -30.44
N GLY A 378 15.22 -7.56 -29.74
CA GLY A 378 16.58 -7.87 -29.30
C GLY A 378 17.16 -9.07 -30.03
N THR A 379 18.34 -9.49 -29.62
CA THR A 379 18.95 -10.75 -30.05
C THR A 379 18.10 -11.95 -29.59
N GLU A 380 18.35 -13.16 -30.13
CA GLU A 380 17.65 -14.38 -29.70
C GLU A 380 17.81 -14.63 -28.18
N GLU A 381 18.97 -14.29 -27.62
CA GLU A 381 19.24 -14.37 -26.18
C GLU A 381 18.39 -13.38 -25.37
N ASP A 382 18.25 -12.15 -25.86
CA ASP A 382 17.38 -11.15 -25.25
C ASP A 382 15.92 -11.62 -25.25
N VAL A 383 15.47 -12.28 -26.32
CA VAL A 383 14.11 -12.84 -26.41
C VAL A 383 13.87 -13.89 -25.33
N LYS A 384 14.84 -14.78 -25.07
CA LYS A 384 14.73 -15.79 -24.00
C LYS A 384 14.66 -15.14 -22.62
N GLN A 385 15.54 -14.18 -22.32
CA GLN A 385 15.54 -13.49 -21.03
C GLN A 385 14.28 -12.64 -20.82
N LYS A 386 13.83 -11.91 -21.85
CA LYS A 386 12.55 -11.19 -21.84
C LYS A 386 11.37 -12.11 -21.60
N GLY A 387 11.36 -13.30 -22.21
CA GLY A 387 10.33 -14.31 -21.99
C GLY A 387 10.23 -14.73 -20.52
N MET A 388 11.38 -14.93 -19.86
CA MET A 388 11.43 -15.23 -18.42
C MET A 388 10.92 -14.06 -17.57
N ILE A 389 11.40 -12.83 -17.82
CA ILE A 389 10.97 -11.63 -17.09
C ILE A 389 9.47 -11.39 -17.26
N SER A 390 8.95 -11.53 -18.49
CA SER A 390 7.53 -11.42 -18.79
C SER A 390 6.71 -12.46 -18.05
N THR A 391 7.19 -13.72 -17.99
CA THR A 391 6.51 -14.79 -17.24
C THR A 391 6.39 -14.44 -15.75
N VAL A 392 7.49 -13.97 -15.13
CA VAL A 392 7.49 -13.57 -13.72
C VAL A 392 6.58 -12.37 -13.49
N PHE A 393 6.63 -11.38 -14.38
CA PHE A 393 5.75 -10.21 -14.34
C PHE A 393 4.28 -10.64 -14.38
N TRP A 394 3.85 -11.43 -15.37
CA TRP A 394 2.46 -11.85 -15.50
C TRP A 394 1.98 -12.68 -14.31
N LEU A 395 2.82 -13.60 -13.81
CA LEU A 395 2.49 -14.42 -12.64
C LEU A 395 2.29 -13.56 -11.39
N THR A 396 3.23 -12.64 -11.13
CA THR A 396 3.16 -11.77 -9.95
C THR A 396 2.07 -10.72 -10.08
N ALA A 397 1.90 -10.09 -11.25
CA ALA A 397 0.82 -9.17 -11.54
C ALA A 397 -0.55 -9.83 -11.36
N PHE A 398 -0.73 -11.07 -11.83
CA PHE A 398 -1.94 -11.84 -11.60
C PHE A 398 -2.20 -12.07 -10.11
N ALA A 399 -1.17 -12.42 -9.35
CA ALA A 399 -1.30 -12.63 -7.91
C ALA A 399 -1.71 -11.36 -7.16
N TYR A 400 -1.08 -10.21 -7.45
CA TYR A 400 -1.40 -8.93 -6.80
C TYR A 400 -2.77 -8.36 -7.21
N ASN A 401 -3.17 -8.53 -8.48
CA ASN A 401 -4.42 -7.98 -8.99
C ASN A 401 -5.64 -8.90 -8.77
N PHE A 402 -5.45 -10.22 -8.68
CA PHE A 402 -6.55 -11.17 -8.61
C PHE A 402 -6.48 -12.08 -7.38
N LEU A 403 -5.38 -12.82 -7.17
CA LEU A 403 -5.35 -13.83 -6.09
C LEU A 403 -5.52 -13.21 -4.70
N ILE A 404 -4.78 -12.14 -4.40
CA ILE A 404 -4.85 -11.47 -3.10
C ILE A 404 -6.23 -10.81 -2.88
N PRO A 405 -6.78 -10.01 -3.84
CA PRO A 405 -8.16 -9.53 -3.75
C PRO A 405 -9.21 -10.63 -3.59
N CYS A 406 -9.12 -11.73 -4.33
CA CYS A 406 -10.04 -12.86 -4.22
C CYS A 406 -9.97 -13.53 -2.84
N PHE A 407 -8.78 -13.67 -2.27
CA PHE A 407 -8.60 -14.15 -0.90
C PHE A 407 -9.30 -13.24 0.11
N LEU A 408 -9.12 -11.92 0.01
CA LEU A 408 -9.80 -10.96 0.88
C LEU A 408 -11.32 -10.97 0.68
N LEU A 409 -11.80 -11.07 -0.56
CA LEU A 409 -13.22 -11.21 -0.87
C LEU A 409 -13.81 -12.50 -0.29
N ARG A 410 -13.06 -13.60 -0.26
CA ARG A 410 -13.48 -14.84 0.41
C ARG A 410 -13.62 -14.65 1.91
N VAL A 411 -12.67 -13.97 2.56
CA VAL A 411 -12.77 -13.61 3.99
C VAL A 411 -14.03 -12.78 4.24
N MET A 412 -14.33 -11.81 3.37
CA MET A 412 -15.53 -10.98 3.47
C MET A 412 -16.82 -11.77 3.22
N ALA A 413 -16.84 -12.68 2.25
CA ALA A 413 -18.00 -13.51 1.99
C ALA A 413 -18.32 -14.40 3.20
N ARG A 414 -17.29 -14.99 3.81
CA ARG A 414 -17.41 -15.79 5.05
C ARG A 414 -17.89 -14.95 6.22
N GLN A 415 -17.33 -13.76 6.40
CA GLN A 415 -17.80 -12.81 7.40
C GLN A 415 -19.27 -12.44 7.14
N HIS A 416 -19.65 -12.20 5.89
CA HIS A 416 -21.01 -11.83 5.56
C HIS A 416 -22.00 -12.93 5.95
N VAL A 417 -21.67 -14.20 5.67
CA VAL A 417 -22.47 -15.36 6.10
C VAL A 417 -22.55 -15.42 7.63
N ALA A 418 -21.43 -15.30 8.34
CA ALA A 418 -21.43 -15.33 9.80
C ALA A 418 -22.20 -14.16 10.44
N LEU A 419 -22.26 -13.01 9.77
CA LEU A 419 -23.00 -11.82 10.22
C LEU A 419 -24.44 -11.75 9.70
N GLN A 420 -24.93 -12.75 8.95
CA GLN A 420 -26.35 -12.74 8.53
C GLN A 420 -27.28 -12.87 9.74
N ASP A 421 -26.88 -13.64 10.75
CA ASP A 421 -27.68 -13.91 11.94
C ASP A 421 -27.78 -12.69 12.88
N THR A 422 -26.79 -11.79 12.88
CA THR A 422 -26.78 -10.61 13.77
C THR A 422 -27.71 -9.49 13.32
N ARG A 423 -28.01 -9.40 12.02
CA ARG A 423 -28.89 -8.35 11.47
C ARG A 423 -30.33 -8.46 11.94
N LEU A 424 -30.65 -9.53 12.66
CA LEU A 424 -31.96 -9.88 13.14
C LEU A 424 -32.18 -9.43 14.59
N PHE A 425 -31.29 -8.69 15.25
CA PHE A 425 -31.57 -8.21 16.61
C PHE A 425 -31.79 -6.69 16.60
N VAL A 426 -32.93 -6.26 17.14
CA VAL A 426 -33.19 -4.84 17.39
C VAL A 426 -33.45 -4.66 18.88
N ALA A 427 -32.75 -3.71 19.47
CA ALA A 427 -33.04 -3.27 20.82
C ALA A 427 -34.27 -2.34 20.73
N CYS A 428 -35.40 -2.81 21.24
CA CYS A 428 -36.62 -2.02 21.33
C CYS A 428 -36.72 -1.47 22.75
N SER A 429 -36.84 -0.14 22.87
CA SER A 429 -37.25 0.48 24.13
C SER A 429 -38.73 0.17 24.35
N ALA A 430 -39.05 -0.48 25.46
CA ALA A 430 -40.41 -0.87 25.81
C ALA A 430 -40.87 -0.07 27.04
N SER A 431 -41.60 1.02 26.78
CA SER A 431 -42.39 1.80 27.74
C SER A 431 -41.63 2.60 28.81
N ASP A 432 -42.03 3.86 28.94
CA ASP A 432 -41.53 4.87 29.89
C ASP A 432 -42.38 4.87 31.17
N ARG A 433 -42.24 3.85 32.04
CA ARG A 433 -42.91 3.83 33.36
C ARG A 433 -41.94 4.36 34.42
N GLY A 434 -41.95 5.69 34.62
CA GLY A 434 -40.93 6.38 35.42
C GLY A 434 -39.62 6.52 34.65
N ASN A 435 -38.64 7.28 35.15
CA ASN A 435 -37.33 7.56 34.51
C ASN A 435 -36.50 6.32 34.06
N THR A 436 -37.05 5.12 34.12
CA THR A 436 -36.43 3.86 33.75
C THR A 436 -36.73 3.51 32.30
N GLN A 437 -35.70 3.40 31.48
CA GLN A 437 -35.84 2.86 30.12
C GLN A 437 -35.63 1.35 30.14
N ILE A 438 -36.64 0.60 29.73
CA ILE A 438 -36.56 -0.86 29.61
C ILE A 438 -36.16 -1.19 28.18
N LEU A 439 -35.02 -1.84 27.99
CA LEU A 439 -34.67 -2.44 26.71
C LEU A 439 -35.02 -3.91 26.69
N ARG A 440 -35.80 -4.28 25.68
CA ARG A 440 -35.95 -5.68 25.30
C ARG A 440 -35.19 -5.91 23.99
N LEU A 441 -34.26 -6.86 24.05
CA LEU A 441 -33.65 -7.43 22.86
C LEU A 441 -34.72 -8.30 22.21
N GLN A 442 -35.25 -7.86 21.07
CA GLN A 442 -36.24 -8.64 20.34
C GLN A 442 -35.63 -9.16 19.04
N PRO A 443 -35.67 -10.48 18.79
CA PRO A 443 -35.30 -11.01 17.50
C PRO A 443 -36.33 -10.57 16.45
N LEU A 444 -35.85 -9.94 15.40
CA LEU A 444 -36.53 -9.43 14.23
C LEU A 444 -36.74 -10.58 13.23
N GLY A 445 -37.55 -11.59 13.59
CA GLY A 445 -37.89 -12.67 12.67
C GLY A 445 -38.31 -13.98 13.34
N ILE A 446 -38.82 -14.91 12.53
CA ILE A 446 -39.08 -16.30 12.92
C ILE A 446 -37.74 -17.03 12.84
N LEU A 447 -36.83 -16.77 13.79
CA LEU A 447 -35.65 -17.62 13.91
C LEU A 447 -36.02 -18.87 14.69
N PRO A 448 -35.47 -20.05 14.32
CA PRO A 448 -35.50 -21.20 15.23
C PRO A 448 -34.93 -20.74 16.58
N PRO A 449 -35.48 -21.22 17.71
CA PRO A 449 -34.95 -20.87 19.03
C PRO A 449 -33.44 -21.15 18.98
N LEU A 450 -32.63 -20.08 19.07
CA LEU A 450 -31.19 -20.26 19.19
C LEU A 450 -31.01 -21.24 20.34
N GLU A 451 -30.30 -22.35 20.10
CA GLU A 451 -29.69 -23.08 21.20
C GLU A 451 -29.05 -22.02 22.09
N LYS A 452 -29.35 -22.06 23.40
CA LYS A 452 -28.87 -21.10 24.40
C LYS A 452 -27.34 -21.14 24.43
N ASP A 453 -26.72 -20.50 23.45
CA ASP A 453 -25.30 -20.23 23.44
C ASP A 453 -25.14 -18.99 24.31
N ASP A 454 -24.95 -19.28 25.60
CA ASP A 454 -24.76 -18.33 26.68
C ASP A 454 -23.73 -17.24 26.32
N GLY A 455 -22.82 -17.47 25.37
CA GLY A 455 -21.84 -16.47 24.91
C GLY A 455 -22.43 -15.36 24.03
N ALA A 456 -23.26 -15.69 23.05
CA ALA A 456 -23.77 -14.71 22.07
C ALA A 456 -24.70 -13.68 22.73
N ASP A 457 -25.58 -14.16 23.62
CA ASP A 457 -26.51 -13.30 24.37
C ASP A 457 -25.75 -12.32 25.27
N ARG A 458 -24.61 -12.73 25.84
CA ARG A 458 -23.76 -11.85 26.67
C ARG A 458 -23.21 -10.67 25.88
N HIS A 459 -22.67 -10.92 24.69
CA HIS A 459 -22.10 -9.85 23.87
C HIS A 459 -23.16 -8.92 23.30
N LEU A 460 -24.34 -9.43 22.94
CA LEU A 460 -25.47 -8.61 22.51
C LEU A 460 -25.97 -7.72 23.65
N LEU A 461 -26.02 -8.23 24.88
CA LEU A 461 -26.35 -7.47 26.07
C LEU A 461 -25.35 -6.34 26.31
N ALA A 462 -24.05 -6.64 26.29
CA ALA A 462 -22.98 -5.66 26.45
C ALA A 462 -23.06 -4.56 25.38
N ALA A 463 -23.34 -4.94 24.13
CA ALA A 463 -23.51 -4.00 23.02
C ALA A 463 -24.71 -3.06 23.23
N ALA A 464 -25.85 -3.60 23.70
CA ALA A 464 -27.03 -2.82 24.02
C ALA A 464 -26.78 -1.85 25.19
N VAL A 465 -26.11 -2.31 26.25
CA VAL A 465 -25.74 -1.47 27.39
C VAL A 465 -24.81 -0.35 26.96
N ALA A 466 -23.73 -0.67 26.23
CA ALA A 466 -22.78 0.33 25.75
C ALA A 466 -23.45 1.39 24.87
N HIS A 467 -24.37 0.98 24.00
CA HIS A 467 -25.20 1.88 23.21
C HIS A 467 -25.98 2.87 24.09
N MET A 468 -26.64 2.39 25.14
CA MET A 468 -27.46 3.23 26.01
C MET A 468 -26.64 4.18 26.88
N VAL A 469 -25.50 3.72 27.39
CA VAL A 469 -24.57 4.58 28.16
C VAL A 469 -24.10 5.76 27.29
N VAL A 470 -23.76 5.47 26.03
CA VAL A 470 -23.34 6.51 25.07
C VAL A 470 -24.49 7.44 24.72
N TYR A 471 -25.71 6.92 24.56
CA TYR A 471 -26.91 7.72 24.25
C TYR A 471 -27.33 8.64 25.40
N MET A 472 -27.28 8.15 26.64
CA MET A 472 -27.75 8.88 27.83
C MET A 472 -26.73 9.90 28.36
N HIS A 473 -25.48 9.88 27.88
CA HIS A 473 -24.43 10.84 28.25
C HIS A 473 -24.24 11.04 29.77
N GLY A 474 -24.35 9.97 30.57
CA GLY A 474 -24.25 10.07 32.03
C GLY A 474 -24.05 8.71 32.72
N PRO A 475 -23.88 8.71 34.06
CA PRO A 475 -23.87 7.48 34.84
C PRO A 475 -25.24 6.80 34.76
N VAL A 476 -25.24 5.55 34.30
CA VAL A 476 -26.43 4.71 34.25
C VAL A 476 -26.23 3.47 35.12
N LYS A 477 -27.28 3.12 35.84
CA LYS A 477 -27.40 1.87 36.58
C LYS A 477 -28.14 0.87 35.68
N VAL A 478 -27.46 -0.24 35.42
CA VAL A 478 -27.90 -1.31 34.54
C VAL A 478 -28.29 -2.50 35.41
N GLU A 479 -29.51 -3.00 35.23
CA GLU A 479 -30.05 -4.16 35.93
C GLU A 479 -30.65 -5.14 34.91
N LEU A 480 -30.38 -6.44 35.07
CA LEU A 480 -31.00 -7.48 34.26
C LEU A 480 -32.21 -8.05 35.01
N VAL A 481 -33.43 -7.79 34.53
CA VAL A 481 -34.68 -8.26 35.14
C VAL A 481 -35.45 -9.07 34.12
N GLN A 482 -35.63 -10.37 34.37
CA GLN A 482 -36.44 -11.27 33.51
C GLN A 482 -36.06 -11.17 32.01
N ASP A 483 -34.77 -11.27 31.70
CA ASP A 483 -34.18 -11.16 30.34
C ASP A 483 -34.33 -9.77 29.67
N ALA A 484 -34.81 -8.76 30.40
CA ALA A 484 -34.81 -7.37 29.96
C ALA A 484 -33.71 -6.57 30.67
N VAL A 485 -33.07 -5.66 29.93
CA VAL A 485 -32.09 -4.74 30.52
C VAL A 485 -32.82 -3.48 30.92
N HIS A 486 -32.86 -3.23 32.22
CA HIS A 486 -33.32 -1.98 32.80
C HIS A 486 -32.14 -1.03 32.89
N VAL A 487 -32.22 0.10 32.19
CA VAL A 487 -31.22 1.16 32.26
C VAL A 487 -31.87 2.35 32.95
N THR A 488 -31.32 2.71 34.10
CA THR A 488 -31.83 3.81 34.94
C THR A 488 -30.75 4.89 35.06
N PRO A 489 -31.00 6.13 34.66
CA PRO A 489 -30.05 7.22 34.90
C PRO A 489 -29.95 7.47 36.41
N LEU A 490 -28.74 7.69 36.93
CA LEU A 490 -28.57 8.08 38.33
C LEU A 490 -29.01 9.55 38.52
N GLU A 491 -29.82 9.80 39.55
CA GLU A 491 -30.67 11.00 39.75
C GLU A 491 -29.95 12.37 39.82
N ASP A 492 -28.62 12.42 39.87
CA ASP A 492 -27.87 13.68 39.86
C ASP A 492 -27.55 14.22 38.45
N ALA A 493 -27.71 13.40 37.42
CA ALA A 493 -27.64 13.87 36.04
C ALA A 493 -29.02 14.42 35.67
N GLN A 494 -29.27 15.72 35.90
CA GLN A 494 -30.43 16.40 35.32
C GLN A 494 -30.49 16.02 33.84
N PRO A 495 -31.51 15.26 33.38
CA PRO A 495 -31.65 14.99 31.97
C PRO A 495 -31.78 16.36 31.32
N ALA A 496 -30.80 16.73 30.48
CA ALA A 496 -30.81 18.01 29.78
C ALA A 496 -32.19 18.11 29.13
N THR A 497 -33.05 18.97 29.68
CA THR A 497 -34.52 18.99 29.51
C THR A 497 -34.93 18.64 28.10
N LEU A 498 -35.06 17.34 27.84
CA LEU A 498 -35.69 16.77 26.67
C LEU A 498 -37.06 16.42 27.21
N GLU A 499 -38.03 17.27 26.91
CA GLU A 499 -39.44 16.96 27.13
C GLU A 499 -39.68 15.51 26.69
N SER A 500 -40.30 14.73 27.58
CA SER A 500 -40.56 13.30 27.47
C SER A 500 -41.51 12.98 26.31
N HIS A 501 -41.07 13.27 25.09
CA HIS A 501 -41.72 12.82 23.89
C HIS A 501 -41.41 11.34 23.74
N ASP A 502 -42.47 10.54 23.85
CA ASP A 502 -42.52 9.10 23.59
C ASP A 502 -41.52 8.74 22.48
N LEU A 503 -40.54 7.87 22.77
CA LEU A 503 -39.51 7.45 21.80
C LEU A 503 -40.15 6.86 20.54
N GLY A 504 -41.35 6.29 20.67
CA GLY A 504 -42.21 5.85 19.57
C GLY A 504 -42.77 7.00 18.71
N THR A 505 -43.11 8.14 19.31
CA THR A 505 -43.43 9.37 18.58
C THR A 505 -42.20 10.14 18.08
N LEU A 506 -41.03 10.07 18.74
CA LEU A 506 -39.78 10.67 18.24
C LEU A 506 -39.23 9.95 17.01
N LEU A 507 -39.42 8.63 16.91
CA LEU A 507 -39.16 7.87 15.70
C LEU A 507 -40.16 8.20 14.57
N ALA A 508 -41.37 8.67 14.91
CA ALA A 508 -42.39 9.11 13.96
C ALA A 508 -42.28 10.60 13.57
N SER A 509 -41.79 11.47 14.46
CA SER A 509 -41.69 12.92 14.26
C SER A 509 -40.44 13.27 13.46
N ARG A 510 -40.61 13.33 12.14
CA ARG A 510 -39.57 13.53 11.12
C ARG A 510 -38.80 14.87 11.14
N LEU A 511 -38.91 15.75 12.14
CA LEU A 511 -38.65 17.18 11.94
C LEU A 511 -37.39 17.80 12.58
N VAL A 512 -36.56 17.08 13.35
CA VAL A 512 -35.26 17.64 13.79
C VAL A 512 -34.08 16.90 13.11
N PRO A 513 -33.34 17.53 12.18
CA PRO A 513 -32.28 16.87 11.42
C PRO A 513 -31.10 16.39 12.29
N LYS A 514 -30.79 17.05 13.42
CA LYS A 514 -29.75 16.60 14.36
C LYS A 514 -30.08 15.24 15.00
N HIS A 515 -31.30 15.10 15.51
CA HIS A 515 -31.76 13.87 16.18
C HIS A 515 -31.72 12.65 15.25
N LYS A 516 -32.04 12.81 13.96
CA LYS A 516 -31.93 11.72 12.98
C LYS A 516 -30.50 11.21 12.82
N LEU A 517 -29.52 12.11 12.83
CA LEU A 517 -28.12 11.78 12.67
C LEU A 517 -27.57 11.06 13.91
N ASP A 518 -27.98 11.51 15.10
CA ASP A 518 -27.60 10.88 16.37
C ASP A 518 -28.21 9.47 16.51
N VAL A 519 -29.49 9.29 16.17
CA VAL A 519 -30.14 7.96 16.14
C VAL A 519 -29.46 7.03 15.13
N GLN A 520 -29.11 7.54 13.95
CA GLN A 520 -28.41 6.73 12.94
C GLN A 520 -27.00 6.35 13.40
N ARG A 521 -26.28 7.27 14.04
CA ARG A 521 -24.95 7.00 14.61
C ARG A 521 -25.05 5.96 15.73
N ALA A 522 -26.02 6.10 16.63
CA ALA A 522 -26.24 5.17 17.72
C ALA A 522 -26.56 3.76 17.19
N ARG A 523 -27.46 3.65 16.19
CA ARG A 523 -27.72 2.38 15.50
C ARG A 523 -26.45 1.78 14.87
N ASN A 524 -25.61 2.59 14.23
CA ASN A 524 -24.36 2.10 13.64
C ASN A 524 -23.39 1.58 14.71
N ILE A 525 -23.30 2.25 15.86
CA ILE A 525 -22.48 1.80 17.00
C ILE A 525 -23.00 0.47 17.52
N GLN A 526 -24.31 0.35 17.74
CA GLN A 526 -24.92 -0.90 18.19
C GLN A 526 -24.63 -2.03 17.21
N GLN A 527 -24.80 -1.79 15.90
CA GLN A 527 -24.52 -2.77 14.88
C GLN A 527 -23.04 -3.17 14.88
N MET A 528 -22.12 -2.21 14.92
CA MET A 528 -20.68 -2.46 15.02
C MET A 528 -20.33 -3.35 16.22
N LEU A 529 -20.88 -3.04 17.40
CA LEU A 529 -20.64 -3.81 18.63
C LEU A 529 -21.22 -5.23 18.55
N SER A 530 -22.43 -5.37 18.01
CA SER A 530 -23.07 -6.69 17.83
C SER A 530 -22.31 -7.58 16.84
N GLU A 531 -21.87 -7.02 15.71
CA GLU A 531 -21.04 -7.72 14.73
C GLU A 531 -19.70 -8.15 15.35
N ARG A 532 -19.11 -7.29 16.20
CA ARG A 532 -17.88 -7.61 16.93
C ARG A 532 -18.09 -8.74 17.95
N GLY A 533 -19.21 -8.74 18.67
CA GLY A 533 -19.60 -9.81 19.59
C GLY A 533 -19.68 -11.16 18.91
N VAL A 534 -20.29 -11.22 17.72
CA VAL A 534 -20.35 -12.47 16.95
C VAL A 534 -19.01 -12.89 16.36
N LEU A 535 -18.16 -11.93 15.99
CA LEU A 535 -16.78 -12.23 15.61
C LEU A 535 -15.91 -12.69 16.80
N GLU A 536 -16.32 -12.40 18.03
CA GLU A 536 -15.66 -12.86 19.26
C GLU A 536 -16.06 -14.29 19.63
N THR A 537 -17.31 -14.69 19.36
CA THR A 537 -17.83 -16.04 19.66
C THR A 537 -17.66 -17.03 18.51
N THR A 538 -17.36 -16.56 17.29
CA THR A 538 -17.24 -17.46 16.15
C THR A 538 -16.09 -18.46 16.31
N SER A 539 -16.38 -19.73 15.98
CA SER A 539 -15.40 -20.80 15.94
C SER A 539 -14.71 -20.95 14.58
N ASP A 540 -15.10 -20.15 13.56
CA ASP A 540 -14.48 -20.23 12.23
C ASP A 540 -13.03 -19.70 12.32
N PRO A 541 -12.01 -20.56 12.10
CA PRO A 541 -10.62 -20.17 12.22
C PRO A 541 -10.24 -19.03 11.26
N LEU A 542 -10.88 -18.93 10.09
CA LEU A 542 -10.63 -17.85 9.15
C LEU A 542 -11.03 -16.49 9.73
N LEU A 543 -12.18 -16.43 10.43
CA LEU A 543 -12.69 -15.20 11.04
C LEU A 543 -11.90 -14.85 12.30
N ILE A 544 -11.51 -15.83 13.10
CA ILE A 544 -10.60 -15.63 14.26
C ILE A 544 -9.29 -15.00 13.78
N GLY A 545 -8.71 -15.54 12.71
CA GLY A 545 -7.47 -15.00 12.13
C GLY A 545 -7.64 -13.60 11.54
N ALA A 546 -8.79 -13.34 10.92
CA ALA A 546 -9.13 -12.05 10.34
C ALA A 546 -9.64 -11.01 11.37
N LYS A 547 -9.89 -11.41 12.62
CA LYS A 547 -10.55 -10.58 13.65
C LYS A 547 -9.99 -9.16 13.75
N THR A 548 -8.66 -9.03 13.77
CA THR A 548 -7.98 -7.72 13.85
C THR A 548 -8.21 -6.82 12.64
N LEU A 549 -8.36 -7.39 11.45
CA LEU A 549 -8.70 -6.65 10.25
C LEU A 549 -10.18 -6.26 10.28
N LEU A 550 -11.05 -7.21 10.64
CA LEU A 550 -12.50 -7.01 10.64
C LEU A 550 -12.93 -5.95 11.66
N SER A 551 -12.32 -5.94 12.85
CA SER A 551 -12.61 -4.98 13.92
C SER A 551 -12.15 -3.54 13.60
N LYS A 552 -11.36 -3.34 12.55
CA LYS A 552 -10.96 -2.01 12.06
C LYS A 552 -12.13 -1.24 11.42
N TYR A 553 -13.09 -1.98 10.85
CA TYR A 553 -14.18 -1.41 10.05
C TYR A 553 -15.43 -1.17 10.91
N ALA A 554 -16.17 -0.10 10.61
CA ALA A 554 -17.38 0.25 11.37
C ALA A 554 -18.46 -0.83 11.22
N LEU A 555 -18.54 -1.43 10.04
CA LEU A 555 -19.50 -2.47 9.70
C LEU A 555 -18.78 -3.49 8.82
N GLY A 556 -19.08 -4.77 8.99
CA GLY A 556 -18.54 -5.85 8.18
C GLY A 556 -18.83 -5.68 6.69
N GLY A 557 -19.94 -5.02 6.36
CA GLY A 557 -20.28 -4.66 4.98
C GLY A 557 -19.33 -3.65 4.33
N LYS A 558 -18.44 -2.97 5.07
CA LYS A 558 -17.48 -1.99 4.54
C LYS A 558 -16.07 -2.56 4.36
N VAL A 559 -15.84 -3.84 4.68
CA VAL A 559 -14.51 -4.48 4.62
C VAL A 559 -13.98 -4.55 3.18
N TRP A 560 -14.86 -4.50 2.16
CA TRP A 560 -14.46 -4.40 0.75
C TRP A 560 -13.56 -3.20 0.45
N MET A 561 -13.60 -2.17 1.30
CA MET A 561 -12.73 -1.01 1.16
C MET A 561 -11.24 -1.38 1.32
N GLU A 562 -10.92 -2.45 2.05
CA GLU A 562 -9.54 -2.97 2.10
C GLU A 562 -9.07 -3.42 0.70
N VAL A 563 -9.94 -4.12 -0.04
CA VAL A 563 -9.66 -4.55 -1.42
C VAL A 563 -9.54 -3.34 -2.33
N ALA A 564 -10.46 -2.38 -2.22
CA ALA A 564 -10.44 -1.18 -3.05
C ALA A 564 -9.17 -0.35 -2.84
N VAL A 565 -8.73 -0.15 -1.59
CA VAL A 565 -7.48 0.56 -1.26
C VAL A 565 -6.27 -0.20 -1.81
N LYS A 566 -6.22 -1.52 -1.67
CA LYS A 566 -5.12 -2.32 -2.25
C LYS A 566 -5.09 -2.23 -3.77
N LEU A 567 -6.23 -2.35 -4.44
CA LEU A 567 -6.31 -2.20 -5.89
C LEU A 567 -5.89 -0.80 -6.35
N ALA A 568 -6.28 0.24 -5.61
CA ALA A 568 -5.84 1.61 -5.89
C ALA A 568 -4.32 1.76 -5.75
N SER A 569 -3.71 1.13 -4.75
CA SER A 569 -2.25 1.11 -4.57
C SER A 569 -1.52 0.38 -5.71
N VAL A 570 -2.04 -0.77 -6.16
CA VAL A 570 -1.49 -1.51 -7.31
C VAL A 570 -1.61 -0.69 -8.59
N ASN A 571 -2.77 -0.07 -8.81
CA ASN A 571 -3.01 0.81 -9.93
C ASN A 571 -2.03 2.00 -9.92
N LEU A 572 -1.82 2.63 -8.75
CA LEU A 572 -0.87 3.72 -8.62
C LEU A 572 0.56 3.28 -9.00
N ALA A 573 0.98 2.09 -8.55
CA ALA A 573 2.28 1.52 -8.92
C ALA A 573 2.41 1.23 -10.43
N ALA A 574 1.34 0.78 -11.08
CA ALA A 574 1.30 0.55 -12.53
C ALA A 574 1.40 1.86 -13.31
N VAL A 575 0.56 2.83 -12.94
CA VAL A 575 0.37 4.11 -13.61
C VAL A 575 1.63 4.96 -13.62
N ILE A 576 2.41 4.98 -12.52
CA ILE A 576 3.64 5.79 -12.42
C ILE A 576 4.67 5.41 -13.50
N SER A 577 4.57 4.21 -14.07
CA SER A 577 5.48 3.75 -15.13
C SER A 577 5.04 4.16 -16.55
N GLY A 578 3.87 4.79 -16.71
CA GLY A 578 3.31 5.18 -18.02
C GLY A 578 3.35 6.68 -18.29
N ASP A 579 3.18 7.06 -19.55
CA ASP A 579 3.27 8.45 -20.03
C ASP A 579 2.24 9.39 -19.38
N PHE A 580 1.04 8.87 -19.07
CA PHE A 580 -0.02 9.60 -18.37
C PHE A 580 0.03 9.41 -16.85
N GLY A 581 1.17 8.95 -16.33
CA GLY A 581 1.33 8.54 -14.95
C GLY A 581 0.90 9.59 -13.94
N PHE A 582 1.26 10.85 -14.19
CA PHE A 582 0.89 11.96 -13.32
C PHE A 582 -0.62 12.16 -13.20
N HIS A 583 -1.33 12.31 -14.34
CA HIS A 583 -2.76 12.63 -14.32
C HIS A 583 -3.57 11.52 -13.67
N LEU A 584 -3.26 10.28 -14.01
CA LEU A 584 -3.93 9.11 -13.47
C LEU A 584 -3.62 8.93 -11.96
N ALA A 585 -2.39 9.25 -11.51
CA ALA A 585 -2.04 9.26 -10.09
C ALA A 585 -2.85 10.29 -9.29
N VAL A 586 -2.94 11.52 -9.78
CA VAL A 586 -3.73 12.60 -9.17
C VAL A 586 -5.22 12.24 -9.12
N ILE A 587 -5.78 11.76 -10.23
CA ILE A 587 -7.20 11.36 -10.29
C ILE A 587 -7.47 10.20 -9.32
N SER A 588 -6.63 9.16 -9.34
CA SER A 588 -6.80 7.98 -8.49
C SER A 588 -6.74 8.35 -7.00
N THR A 589 -5.78 9.17 -6.59
CA THR A 589 -5.63 9.61 -5.19
C THR A 589 -6.78 10.51 -4.73
N LEU A 590 -7.22 11.46 -5.56
CA LEU A 590 -8.39 12.31 -5.26
C LEU A 590 -9.68 11.50 -5.17
N CYS A 591 -9.91 10.58 -6.12
CA CYS A 591 -11.07 9.70 -6.10
C CYS A 591 -11.10 8.86 -4.82
N MET A 592 -9.97 8.25 -4.44
CA MET A 592 -9.89 7.46 -3.21
C MET A 592 -10.10 8.31 -1.96
N SER A 593 -9.56 9.53 -1.91
CA SER A 593 -9.80 10.47 -0.81
C SER A 593 -11.31 10.77 -0.64
N GLY A 594 -12.00 11.05 -1.76
CA GLY A 594 -13.45 11.30 -1.77
C GLY A 594 -14.28 10.07 -1.40
N VAL A 595 -13.92 8.89 -1.92
CA VAL A 595 -14.60 7.63 -1.57
C VAL A 595 -14.46 7.32 -0.08
N ILE A 596 -13.27 7.48 0.51
CA ILE A 596 -13.06 7.27 1.96
C ILE A 596 -13.88 8.26 2.78
N LEU A 597 -13.89 9.53 2.39
CA LEU A 597 -14.64 10.58 3.10
C LEU A 597 -16.15 10.29 3.09
N VAL A 598 -16.71 9.97 1.92
CA VAL A 598 -18.15 9.73 1.74
C VAL A 598 -18.59 8.43 2.41
N LEU A 599 -17.81 7.35 2.26
CA LEU A 599 -18.20 6.05 2.81
C LEU A 599 -17.87 5.88 4.28
N SER A 600 -16.86 6.58 4.79
CA SER A 600 -16.34 6.47 6.16
C SER A 600 -16.25 5.01 6.63
N PRO A 601 -15.36 4.21 6.00
CA PRO A 601 -15.29 2.75 6.18
C PRO A 601 -14.91 2.29 7.59
N TYR A 602 -14.06 3.05 8.29
CA TYR A 602 -13.48 2.66 9.57
C TYR A 602 -14.41 2.96 10.74
N ALA A 603 -14.29 2.13 11.79
CA ALA A 603 -15.02 2.30 13.05
C ALA A 603 -14.70 3.63 13.72
N SER A 604 -13.42 4.02 13.73
CA SER A 604 -13.00 5.30 14.27
C SER A 604 -13.15 6.42 13.22
N PRO A 605 -13.88 7.51 13.52
CA PRO A 605 -13.98 8.67 12.62
C PRO A 605 -12.62 9.32 12.38
N GLN A 606 -11.71 9.26 13.35
CA GLN A 606 -10.35 9.79 13.23
C GLN A 606 -9.56 9.06 12.13
N LEU A 607 -9.71 7.74 12.04
CA LEU A 607 -9.09 6.94 10.98
C LEU A 607 -9.65 7.29 9.60
N ASN A 608 -10.96 7.55 9.48
CA ASN A 608 -11.58 7.95 8.21
C ASN A 608 -11.02 9.29 7.72
N ILE A 609 -10.96 10.28 8.62
CA ILE A 609 -10.39 11.61 8.32
C ILE A 609 -8.91 11.47 7.98
N LEU A 610 -8.13 10.73 8.78
CA LEU A 610 -6.71 10.53 8.56
C LEU A 610 -6.45 9.86 7.21
N HIS A 611 -7.18 8.80 6.86
CA HIS A 611 -6.95 8.07 5.62
C HIS A 611 -7.37 8.88 4.39
N SER A 612 -8.49 9.60 4.46
CA SER A 612 -8.89 10.54 3.39
C SER A 612 -7.85 11.65 3.21
N PHE A 613 -7.34 12.20 4.32
CA PHE A 613 -6.29 13.21 4.33
C PHE A 613 -4.96 12.68 3.80
N CYS A 614 -4.57 11.44 4.11
CA CYS A 614 -3.41 10.77 3.52
C CYS A 614 -3.49 10.76 1.99
N PHE A 615 -4.63 10.38 1.41
CA PHE A 615 -4.79 10.36 -0.04
C PHE A 615 -4.81 11.77 -0.66
N LEU A 616 -5.38 12.76 0.02
CA LEU A 616 -5.30 14.16 -0.41
C LEU A 616 -3.84 14.66 -0.39
N CYS A 617 -3.09 14.31 0.65
CA CYS A 617 -1.66 14.59 0.74
C CYS A 617 -0.87 13.86 -0.36
N LEU A 618 -1.23 12.63 -0.74
CA LEU A 618 -0.62 11.96 -1.90
C LEU A 618 -0.87 12.74 -3.20
N THR A 619 -2.07 13.30 -3.39
CA THR A 619 -2.33 14.20 -4.52
C THR A 619 -1.42 15.42 -4.50
N LEU A 620 -1.32 16.11 -3.36
CA LEU A 620 -0.42 17.26 -3.20
C LEU A 620 1.04 16.89 -3.40
N GLY A 621 1.44 15.69 -2.95
CA GLY A 621 2.75 15.12 -3.17
C GLY A 621 3.05 14.92 -4.66
N ALA A 622 2.13 14.31 -5.41
CA ALA A 622 2.25 14.15 -6.86
C ALA A 622 2.39 15.49 -7.59
N VAL A 623 1.58 16.50 -7.20
CA VAL A 623 1.68 17.86 -7.74
C VAL A 623 3.02 18.50 -7.36
N GLY A 624 3.49 18.30 -6.12
CA GLY A 624 4.78 18.78 -5.65
C GLY A 624 5.96 18.20 -6.44
N PHE A 625 5.94 16.90 -6.73
CA PHE A 625 6.95 16.26 -7.58
C PHE A 625 6.91 16.79 -9.01
N LEU A 626 5.72 16.90 -9.62
CA LEU A 626 5.60 17.44 -10.98
C LEU A 626 6.09 18.89 -11.09
N THR A 627 5.70 19.73 -10.15
CA THR A 627 6.05 21.17 -10.14
C THR A 627 7.46 21.43 -9.58
N GLN A 628 8.20 20.37 -9.23
CA GLN A 628 9.52 20.42 -8.59
C GLN A 628 9.51 21.25 -7.27
N GLN A 629 8.35 21.37 -6.63
CA GLN A 629 8.18 22.03 -5.34
C GLN A 629 8.45 21.04 -4.20
N VAL A 630 9.74 20.82 -3.91
CA VAL A 630 10.19 19.91 -2.85
C VAL A 630 9.56 20.22 -1.49
N LEU A 631 9.30 21.50 -1.18
CA LEU A 631 8.64 21.89 0.07
C LEU A 631 7.19 21.36 0.12
N LEU A 632 6.45 21.42 -0.99
CA LEU A 632 5.08 20.94 -1.06
C LEU A 632 5.02 19.42 -0.87
N SER A 633 5.90 18.67 -1.54
CA SER A 633 5.95 17.20 -1.38
C SER A 633 6.33 16.78 0.05
N ARG A 634 7.23 17.52 0.70
CA ARG A 634 7.60 17.32 2.12
C ARG A 634 6.47 17.63 3.09
N LEU A 635 5.83 18.79 2.93
CA LEU A 635 4.69 19.18 3.77
C LEU A 635 3.55 18.17 3.62
N ALA A 636 3.31 17.68 2.39
CA ALA A 636 2.35 16.62 2.14
C ALA A 636 2.69 15.31 2.86
N LEU A 637 3.97 14.93 2.95
CA LEU A 637 4.38 13.75 3.72
C LEU A 637 4.20 13.94 5.23
N VAL A 638 4.55 15.11 5.77
CA VAL A 638 4.53 15.39 7.22
C VAL A 638 3.13 15.66 7.75
N ALA A 639 2.23 16.27 6.95
CA ALA A 639 0.93 16.72 7.42
C ALA A 639 0.07 15.59 8.05
N PRO A 640 0.00 14.36 7.50
CA PRO A 640 -0.76 13.27 8.13
C PRO A 640 -0.21 12.84 9.49
N PHE A 641 1.10 12.94 9.71
CA PHE A 641 1.70 12.69 11.03
C PHE A 641 1.30 13.77 12.04
N VAL A 642 1.29 15.04 11.61
CA VAL A 642 0.81 16.15 12.45
C VAL A 642 -0.67 15.96 12.80
N LEU A 643 -1.49 15.57 11.83
CA LEU A 643 -2.91 15.28 12.06
C LEU A 643 -3.09 14.11 13.05
N CYS A 644 -2.31 13.03 12.89
CA CYS A 644 -2.26 11.90 13.81
C CYS A 644 -1.90 12.34 15.24
N LEU A 645 -0.87 13.18 15.41
CA LEU A 645 -0.49 13.74 16.71
C LEU A 645 -1.58 14.64 17.31
N CYS A 646 -2.28 15.42 16.48
CA CYS A 646 -3.41 16.24 16.91
C CYS A 646 -4.60 15.37 17.34
N GLN A 647 -4.93 14.32 16.59
CA GLN A 647 -5.98 13.36 16.94
C GLN A 647 -5.65 12.60 18.23
N ALA A 648 -4.37 12.30 18.47
CA ALA A 648 -3.91 11.67 19.70
C ALA A 648 -4.17 12.50 20.97
N ARG A 649 -4.34 13.83 20.83
CA ARG A 649 -4.73 14.71 21.95
C ARG A 649 -6.23 14.68 22.25
N GLN A 650 -7.06 14.16 21.35
CA GLN A 650 -8.51 14.05 21.51
C GLN A 650 -8.97 12.61 21.28
N PRO A 651 -8.57 11.65 22.14
CA PRO A 651 -8.69 10.21 21.86
C PRO A 651 -10.14 9.68 21.81
N ASP A 652 -11.09 10.40 22.42
CA ASP A 652 -12.39 9.83 22.74
C ASP A 652 -13.46 10.18 21.70
N SER A 653 -13.46 9.39 20.62
CA SER A 653 -14.65 9.25 19.77
C SER A 653 -15.76 8.50 20.53
N LEU A 654 -17.02 8.75 20.18
CA LEU A 654 -18.15 8.01 20.78
C LEU A 654 -18.04 6.51 20.51
N GLU A 655 -17.50 6.13 19.36
CA GLU A 655 -17.26 4.75 18.96
C GLU A 655 -16.18 4.07 19.81
N SER A 656 -15.07 4.76 20.10
CA SER A 656 -14.01 4.24 20.99
C SER A 656 -14.48 4.18 22.45
N LEU A 657 -15.30 5.14 22.89
CA LEU A 657 -15.97 5.09 24.19
C LEU A 657 -16.92 3.88 24.27
N ALA A 658 -17.78 3.69 23.27
CA ALA A 658 -18.70 2.56 23.20
C ALA A 658 -17.97 1.21 23.26
N LEU A 659 -16.84 1.09 22.54
CA LEU A 659 -16.02 -0.11 22.55
C LEU A 659 -15.40 -0.40 23.93
N ARG A 660 -14.91 0.62 24.63
CA ARG A 660 -14.37 0.46 25.99
C ARG A 660 -15.46 0.03 26.98
N ILE A 661 -16.65 0.66 26.90
CA ILE A 661 -17.78 0.28 27.74
C ILE A 661 -18.21 -1.15 27.43
N TYR A 662 -18.27 -1.52 26.15
CA TYR A 662 -18.58 -2.90 25.73
C TYR A 662 -17.59 -3.91 26.32
N GLU A 663 -16.29 -3.64 26.21
CA GLU A 663 -15.23 -4.51 26.76
C GLU A 663 -15.33 -4.62 28.29
N GLU A 664 -15.64 -3.52 28.99
CA GLU A 664 -15.85 -3.53 30.44
C GLU A 664 -17.13 -4.29 30.84
N MET A 665 -18.23 -4.10 30.12
CA MET A 665 -19.50 -4.77 30.40
C MET A 665 -19.41 -6.27 30.12
N ALA A 666 -18.69 -6.67 29.06
CA ALA A 666 -18.48 -8.08 28.73
C ALA A 666 -17.78 -8.83 29.87
N GLY A 667 -16.80 -8.22 30.54
CA GLY A 667 -16.14 -8.81 31.72
C GLY A 667 -17.03 -8.86 32.96
N LYS A 668 -17.90 -7.87 33.16
CA LYS A 668 -18.78 -7.77 34.35
C LYS A 668 -20.14 -8.45 34.19
N LEU A 669 -20.37 -9.12 33.07
CA LEU A 669 -21.71 -9.63 32.74
C LEU A 669 -22.18 -10.77 33.64
N ALA A 670 -21.26 -11.49 34.28
CA ALA A 670 -21.58 -12.48 35.30
C ALA A 670 -22.27 -11.83 36.52
N GLU A 671 -21.79 -10.66 36.96
CA GLU A 671 -22.39 -9.93 38.09
C GLU A 671 -23.79 -9.43 37.76
N LEU A 672 -24.02 -8.97 36.52
CA LEU A 672 -25.35 -8.57 36.04
C LEU A 672 -26.34 -9.75 36.05
N ARG A 673 -25.87 -10.96 35.72
CA ARG A 673 -26.69 -12.18 35.74
C ARG A 673 -27.07 -12.62 37.15
N ASP A 674 -26.22 -12.32 38.13
CA ASP A 674 -26.50 -12.52 39.56
C ASP A 674 -27.49 -11.48 40.12
N GLY A 675 -28.03 -10.58 39.28
CA GLY A 675 -28.95 -9.53 39.68
C GLY A 675 -28.28 -8.36 40.40
N LYS A 676 -26.94 -8.26 40.37
CA LYS A 676 -26.24 -7.12 40.95
C LYS A 676 -26.34 -5.93 40.01
N PRO A 677 -26.82 -4.77 40.48
CA PRO A 677 -26.87 -3.58 39.66
C PRO A 677 -25.47 -3.12 39.32
N LEU A 678 -25.24 -2.80 38.06
CA LEU A 678 -23.94 -2.36 37.58
C LEU A 678 -23.99 -0.88 37.22
N GLN A 679 -23.09 -0.10 37.82
CA GLN A 679 -22.95 1.30 37.48
C GLN A 679 -21.94 1.45 36.33
N ALA A 680 -22.42 1.98 35.20
CA ALA A 680 -21.61 2.33 34.05
C ALA A 680 -21.58 3.87 33.95
N SER A 681 -20.41 4.49 33.98
CA SER A 681 -20.28 5.95 33.90
C SER A 681 -19.25 6.36 32.84
N VAL A 682 -19.61 7.37 32.06
CA VAL A 682 -18.72 8.03 31.09
C VAL A 682 -17.61 8.83 31.80
N GLU A 683 -17.85 9.31 33.03
CA GLU A 683 -16.91 10.18 33.76
C GLU A 683 -15.72 9.43 34.35
N ILE A 684 -15.85 8.12 34.59
CA ILE A 684 -14.73 7.27 35.02
C ILE A 684 -13.63 7.20 33.94
N LEU A 685 -13.91 7.70 32.74
CA LEU A 685 -13.02 7.66 31.57
C LEU A 685 -12.44 9.02 31.16
N LYS A 686 -12.84 10.13 31.82
CA LYS A 686 -12.16 11.44 31.69
C LYS A 686 -11.01 11.53 32.72
N CYS A 687 -9.94 10.78 32.49
CA CYS A 687 -8.67 10.91 33.22
C CYS A 687 -7.56 11.38 32.28
#